data_AF-R8VZ31-F1
#
_entry.id   AF-R8VZ31-F1
#
_cell.length_a   1.000
_cell.length_b   1.000
_cell.length_c   1.000
_cell.angle_alpha   90.00
_cell.angle_beta   90.00
_cell.angle_gamma   90.00
#
_symmetry.space_group_name_H-M   'P 1'
#
loop_
_entity.id
_entity.type
_entity.pdbx_description
1 polymer ?
#
loop_
_entity_poly.entity_id
_entity_poly.type
_entity_poly.pdbx_seq_one_letter_code
_entity_poly.pdbx_strand_id
1 'polypeptide(L)'
;MIDRSSAYDQAITARRRRITVRATFDLRDPDAVVSGAASSAQSPYSQIGQVYDEITDQTDFKLGTLEQDRIQLDGSWALPPDDPDEVAAEQLGWWGGVLSGADGTFASPQPYIELTFTGMSILQAFTLWFSQNSYDGVPESFRVDVYSAATLAFSRIVEGNADYHVLIEQFTVYDPTRIRITMLKWSRSYTYPRLTDLFFGLFEQWSGRDIYSVDVLTESTFTGLSLPYSTCDLEAYNKGHRFDPYAPNSLFLSIEERQAIPIDWGIYLPDGSIEWVPGGWYYQQSGGWEIKDLTVRWSLVDIIGMLVDRNYSPPDTLPTTLGGWIASIVACLGVNLAGRYIVDDEVKDLALTAAVEDVTDLTCGEVLRFACMATAAWPHQDFATGFLRVSKRRYDTGANITGSNMPSWPKMQANEEIADITFKLDDNQEVTFPGTNTASDKSLTVDNPFVHTTDDARRVVANVMSQYGGRKFTVRSRGNPASETGDIDTVATAFGTTISARRYKHQLKLVDGVMRNLPSYLIQTDTDKSYDHTVILTGAGTWTAPDGVTEIYAKLVGGGDGADGGEGGGRYSNVTPDNPVAGSAGLGGKVFVITISINSGQLFAYSCGKGGKGGKGGVAVDIFGDDDMTAATPGTSGTETIFGAYSSANGKRYSVGISDVETGAYYGATGTDGRTAVSDAKTVKSPEPNTGNGGNGGDSGNNGQFRSLISDGSFINRIWIVKPSDGSDGSDGADGVIIIQYNDPEVTYGNRMG
;
A
#
# COMPACT_ATOMS: atom_id res chain seq x y z
N MET A 1 -0.79 -11.45 -8.60
CA MET A 1 -0.49 -11.94 -9.96
C MET A 1 -1.74 -11.87 -10.79
N ILE A 2 -1.63 -11.32 -12.00
CA ILE A 2 -2.78 -11.00 -12.85
C ILE A 2 -3.44 -12.28 -13.40
N ASP A 3 -4.77 -12.30 -13.42
CA ASP A 3 -5.57 -13.38 -14.01
C ASP A 3 -5.25 -13.55 -15.50
N ARG A 4 -5.13 -14.81 -15.92
CA ARG A 4 -4.67 -15.17 -17.28
C ARG A 4 -5.04 -16.61 -17.64
N SER A 5 -5.04 -16.90 -18.93
CA SER A 5 -5.38 -18.23 -19.43
C SER A 5 -4.23 -19.24 -19.29
N SER A 6 -4.56 -20.53 -19.36
CA SER A 6 -3.53 -21.58 -19.48
C SER A 6 -2.73 -21.48 -20.80
N ALA A 7 -3.32 -20.90 -21.86
CA ALA A 7 -2.63 -20.66 -23.13
C ALA A 7 -1.57 -19.56 -22.98
N TYR A 8 -1.83 -18.54 -22.16
CA TYR A 8 -0.84 -17.54 -21.76
C TYR A 8 0.38 -18.20 -21.10
N ASP A 9 0.17 -19.07 -20.09
CA ASP A 9 1.26 -19.70 -19.34
C ASP A 9 2.13 -20.58 -20.26
N GLN A 10 1.53 -21.26 -21.24
CA GLN A 10 2.26 -21.99 -22.28
C GLN A 10 3.06 -21.05 -23.18
N ALA A 11 2.45 -19.94 -23.63
CA ALA A 11 3.08 -18.98 -24.53
C ALA A 11 4.26 -18.25 -23.87
N ILE A 12 4.12 -17.81 -22.62
CA ILE A 12 5.13 -17.01 -21.93
C ILE A 12 6.39 -17.82 -21.58
N THR A 13 6.23 -19.14 -21.38
CA THR A 13 7.33 -20.08 -21.09
C THR A 13 7.88 -20.77 -22.33
N ALA A 14 7.23 -20.64 -23.50
CA ALA A 14 7.65 -21.26 -24.75
C ALA A 14 9.05 -20.83 -25.19
N ARG A 15 9.78 -21.75 -25.85
CA ARG A 15 11.12 -21.49 -26.39
C ARG A 15 11.15 -20.26 -27.32
N ARG A 16 10.11 -20.10 -28.14
CA ARG A 16 9.84 -18.89 -28.92
C ARG A 16 8.55 -18.29 -28.38
N ARG A 17 8.59 -17.04 -27.96
CA ARG A 17 7.43 -16.27 -27.54
C ARG A 17 7.47 -14.92 -28.22
N ARG A 18 6.31 -14.36 -28.52
CA ARG A 18 6.17 -13.04 -29.10
C ARG A 18 5.38 -12.19 -28.13
N ILE A 19 5.91 -11.01 -27.85
CA ILE A 19 5.30 -10.05 -26.94
C ILE A 19 5.16 -8.74 -27.72
N THR A 20 4.05 -8.06 -27.52
CA THR A 20 3.81 -6.69 -27.98
C THR A 20 3.38 -5.86 -26.79
N VAL A 21 3.32 -4.55 -27.00
CA VAL A 21 2.77 -3.61 -26.03
C VAL A 21 1.80 -2.70 -26.76
N ARG A 22 0.82 -2.19 -26.02
CA ARG A 22 -0.07 -1.10 -26.44
C ARG A 22 -0.02 -0.01 -25.38
N ALA A 23 0.06 1.23 -25.82
CA ALA A 23 -0.09 2.41 -24.98
C ALA A 23 -1.30 3.19 -25.46
N THR A 24 -2.22 3.52 -24.55
CA THR A 24 -3.35 4.40 -24.87
C THR A 24 -2.95 5.82 -24.49
N PHE A 25 -2.76 6.68 -25.47
CA PHE A 25 -2.40 8.07 -25.25
C PHE A 25 -3.66 8.92 -25.28
N ASP A 26 -3.99 9.52 -24.15
CA ASP A 26 -5.16 10.38 -23.94
C ASP A 26 -4.70 11.77 -23.49
N LEU A 27 -4.42 12.63 -24.47
CA LEU A 27 -3.94 14.00 -24.29
C LEU A 27 -5.10 14.95 -23.99
N ARG A 28 -5.65 14.86 -22.78
CA ARG A 28 -6.74 15.72 -22.32
C ARG A 28 -6.34 16.63 -21.17
N ASP A 29 -7.01 17.78 -21.06
CA ASP A 29 -6.87 18.61 -19.87
C ASP A 29 -7.46 17.84 -18.66
N PRO A 30 -6.65 17.52 -17.62
CA PRO A 30 -7.06 16.67 -16.51
C PRO A 30 -8.05 17.37 -15.57
N ASP A 31 -8.25 18.69 -15.70
CA ASP A 31 -9.19 19.48 -14.90
C ASP A 31 -10.44 19.89 -15.71
N ALA A 32 -10.52 19.52 -16.99
CA ALA A 32 -11.72 19.74 -17.79
C ALA A 32 -12.93 18.98 -17.21
N VAL A 33 -14.07 19.67 -17.12
CA VAL A 33 -15.34 19.11 -16.63
C VAL A 33 -16.46 19.44 -17.62
N VAL A 34 -17.12 18.41 -18.14
CA VAL A 34 -18.33 18.57 -18.96
C VAL A 34 -19.48 19.02 -18.07
N SER A 35 -20.09 20.14 -18.43
CA SER A 35 -21.26 20.70 -17.73
C SER A 35 -22.59 20.30 -18.39
N GLY A 36 -22.56 19.79 -19.62
CA GLY A 36 -23.72 19.21 -20.27
C GLY A 36 -23.58 19.07 -21.79
N ALA A 37 -24.60 18.44 -22.38
CA ALA A 37 -24.74 18.26 -23.81
C ALA A 37 -26.12 18.74 -24.28
N ALA A 38 -26.17 19.36 -25.47
CA ALA A 38 -27.40 19.80 -26.12
C ALA A 38 -27.40 19.36 -27.58
N SER A 39 -28.58 19.14 -28.14
CA SER A 39 -28.74 18.78 -29.55
C SER A 39 -29.94 19.50 -30.15
N SER A 40 -29.95 19.66 -31.48
CA SER A 40 -31.11 20.21 -32.20
C SER A 40 -32.35 19.31 -32.14
N ALA A 41 -32.15 17.98 -32.15
CA ALA A 41 -33.19 16.97 -32.07
C ALA A 41 -32.57 15.61 -31.73
N GLN A 42 -33.27 14.78 -30.96
CA GLN A 42 -32.80 13.48 -30.52
C GLN A 42 -33.85 12.39 -30.72
N SER A 43 -33.40 11.17 -30.98
CA SER A 43 -34.21 9.96 -30.87
C SER A 43 -34.62 9.71 -29.41
N PRO A 44 -35.79 9.10 -29.14
CA PRO A 44 -36.14 8.65 -27.79
C PRO A 44 -35.12 7.69 -27.17
N TYR A 45 -34.36 6.96 -28.02
CA TYR A 45 -33.32 6.01 -27.61
C TYR A 45 -31.90 6.63 -27.58
N SER A 46 -31.79 7.96 -27.71
CA SER A 46 -30.52 8.68 -27.64
C SER A 46 -29.98 8.71 -26.22
N GLN A 47 -28.75 8.27 -26.03
CA GLN A 47 -28.04 8.29 -24.76
C GLN A 47 -26.98 9.39 -24.79
N ILE A 48 -27.41 10.66 -24.85
CA ILE A 48 -26.51 11.79 -25.09
C ILE A 48 -25.41 11.95 -24.03
N GLY A 49 -25.63 11.45 -22.81
CA GLY A 49 -24.63 11.41 -21.75
C GLY A 49 -23.42 10.53 -22.09
N GLN A 50 -23.60 9.53 -22.96
CA GLN A 50 -22.52 8.64 -23.40
C GLN A 50 -21.48 9.33 -24.29
N VAL A 51 -21.82 10.49 -24.88
CA VAL A 51 -20.89 11.23 -25.77
C VAL A 51 -19.65 11.76 -25.04
N TYR A 52 -19.65 11.75 -23.72
CA TYR A 52 -18.54 12.21 -22.89
C TYR A 52 -18.31 11.29 -21.69
N ASP A 53 -18.71 10.02 -21.79
CA ASP A 53 -18.44 9.02 -20.75
C ASP A 53 -17.13 8.25 -20.99
N GLU A 54 -16.51 8.44 -22.16
CA GLU A 54 -15.23 7.86 -22.55
C GLU A 54 -15.26 6.33 -22.72
N ILE A 55 -16.44 5.75 -22.89
CA ILE A 55 -16.63 4.33 -23.16
C ILE A 55 -16.60 4.11 -24.68
N THR A 56 -15.49 3.56 -25.16
CA THR A 56 -15.30 3.29 -26.60
C THR A 56 -15.81 1.92 -27.05
N ASP A 57 -16.08 1.00 -26.12
CA ASP A 57 -16.55 -0.35 -26.44
C ASP A 57 -18.02 -0.32 -26.87
N GLN A 58 -18.27 -0.68 -28.13
CA GLN A 58 -19.61 -0.76 -28.69
C GLN A 58 -19.98 -2.20 -29.03
N THR A 59 -21.20 -2.61 -28.65
CA THR A 59 -21.78 -3.91 -28.98
C THR A 59 -22.40 -3.92 -30.39
N ASP A 60 -22.59 -5.09 -31.00
CA ASP A 60 -23.36 -5.27 -32.25
C ASP A 60 -24.88 -5.25 -31.97
N PHE A 61 -25.35 -4.41 -31.05
CA PHE A 61 -26.77 -4.34 -30.70
C PHE A 61 -27.57 -3.65 -31.81
N LYS A 62 -28.48 -4.41 -32.43
CA LYS A 62 -29.28 -3.98 -33.59
C LYS A 62 -30.67 -3.58 -33.17
N LEU A 63 -30.86 -2.30 -32.85
CA LEU A 63 -32.17 -1.74 -32.53
C LEU A 63 -32.95 -1.37 -33.81
N GLY A 64 -34.13 -1.95 -33.99
CA GLY A 64 -34.98 -1.68 -35.12
C GLY A 64 -35.59 -0.29 -35.07
N THR A 65 -35.48 0.47 -36.17
CA THR A 65 -35.99 1.85 -36.27
C THR A 65 -36.62 2.10 -37.65
N LEU A 66 -37.26 3.26 -37.82
CA LEU A 66 -37.82 3.68 -39.11
C LEU A 66 -36.77 4.16 -40.13
N GLU A 67 -35.48 3.91 -39.88
CA GLU A 67 -34.43 4.09 -40.87
C GLU A 67 -34.50 3.01 -41.95
N GLN A 68 -33.92 3.32 -43.11
CA GLN A 68 -33.88 2.37 -44.20
C GLN A 68 -33.19 1.05 -43.79
N ASP A 69 -33.85 -0.07 -44.09
CA ASP A 69 -33.39 -1.45 -43.88
C ASP A 69 -33.17 -1.88 -42.42
N ARG A 70 -33.78 -1.19 -41.44
CA ARG A 70 -33.62 -1.47 -40.00
C ARG A 70 -34.75 -2.24 -39.32
N ILE A 71 -35.86 -2.50 -40.00
CA ILE A 71 -36.92 -3.40 -39.51
C ILE A 71 -37.07 -4.51 -40.54
N GLN A 72 -36.17 -5.49 -40.45
CA GLN A 72 -36.22 -6.70 -41.28
C GLN A 72 -37.06 -7.77 -40.57
N LEU A 73 -38.00 -8.39 -41.30
CA LEU A 73 -38.89 -9.43 -40.75
C LEU A 73 -38.21 -10.81 -40.60
N ASP A 74 -36.87 -10.83 -40.56
CA ASP A 74 -36.05 -12.04 -40.43
C ASP A 74 -35.49 -12.25 -39.00
N GLY A 75 -35.79 -11.33 -38.08
CA GLY A 75 -35.34 -11.39 -36.68
C GLY A 75 -33.92 -10.87 -36.46
N SER A 76 -33.28 -10.26 -37.48
CA SER A 76 -31.92 -9.69 -37.35
C SER A 76 -31.86 -8.38 -36.55
N TRP A 77 -33.01 -7.73 -36.33
CA TRP A 77 -33.15 -6.49 -35.57
C TRP A 77 -34.10 -6.70 -34.39
N ALA A 78 -33.70 -6.23 -33.21
CA ALA A 78 -34.54 -6.18 -32.03
C ALA A 78 -35.68 -5.18 -32.23
N LEU A 79 -36.87 -5.51 -31.74
CA LEU A 79 -37.95 -4.53 -31.71
C LEU A 79 -37.60 -3.42 -30.70
N PRO A 80 -37.87 -2.15 -31.01
CA PRO A 80 -37.67 -1.06 -30.07
C PRO A 80 -38.44 -1.32 -28.77
N PRO A 81 -37.79 -1.22 -27.59
CA PRO A 81 -38.48 -1.41 -26.32
C PRO A 81 -39.43 -0.24 -26.05
N ASP A 82 -40.46 -0.52 -25.23
CA ASP A 82 -41.41 0.49 -24.79
C ASP A 82 -40.73 1.52 -23.86
N ASP A 83 -39.77 1.06 -23.05
CA ASP A 83 -38.93 1.90 -22.21
C ASP A 83 -37.53 2.09 -22.85
N PRO A 84 -37.19 3.31 -23.29
CA PRO A 84 -35.86 3.60 -23.83
C PRO A 84 -34.70 3.37 -22.87
N ASP A 85 -34.94 3.34 -21.56
CA ASP A 85 -33.89 3.08 -20.57
C ASP A 85 -33.41 1.62 -20.59
N GLU A 86 -34.18 0.70 -21.21
CA GLU A 86 -33.77 -0.70 -21.41
C GLU A 86 -32.53 -0.84 -22.31
N VAL A 87 -32.22 0.16 -23.12
CA VAL A 87 -31.01 0.19 -23.97
C VAL A 87 -29.89 1.07 -23.40
N ALA A 88 -30.04 1.61 -22.19
CA ALA A 88 -29.03 2.49 -21.59
C ALA A 88 -27.69 1.80 -21.30
N ALA A 89 -27.70 0.47 -21.16
CA ALA A 89 -26.47 -0.33 -21.02
C ALA A 89 -25.70 -0.51 -22.34
N GLU A 90 -26.32 -0.19 -23.49
CA GLU A 90 -25.71 -0.27 -24.81
C GLU A 90 -25.05 1.08 -25.16
N GLN A 91 -23.86 1.07 -25.76
CA GLN A 91 -23.14 2.29 -26.16
C GLN A 91 -23.66 2.84 -27.49
N LEU A 92 -24.80 3.53 -27.43
CA LEU A 92 -25.52 4.09 -28.58
C LEU A 92 -25.14 5.55 -28.88
N GLY A 93 -24.67 6.28 -27.88
CA GLY A 93 -24.28 7.69 -27.99
C GLY A 93 -25.43 8.65 -28.21
N TRP A 94 -25.08 9.83 -28.74
CA TRP A 94 -26.06 10.73 -29.32
C TRP A 94 -26.64 10.16 -30.59
N TRP A 95 -27.95 9.99 -30.57
CA TRP A 95 -28.73 9.59 -31.73
C TRP A 95 -29.61 10.76 -32.15
N GLY A 96 -29.29 11.36 -33.30
CA GLY A 96 -30.02 12.51 -33.81
C GLY A 96 -31.48 12.21 -34.12
N GLY A 97 -32.32 13.25 -34.12
CA GLY A 97 -33.77 13.14 -34.39
C GLY A 97 -34.19 13.42 -35.84
N VAL A 98 -33.25 13.65 -36.75
CA VAL A 98 -33.52 14.01 -38.16
C VAL A 98 -32.87 13.00 -39.11
N LEU A 99 -33.65 12.44 -40.04
CA LEU A 99 -33.16 11.53 -41.06
C LEU A 99 -32.40 12.28 -42.16
N SER A 100 -31.34 11.66 -42.66
CA SER A 100 -30.68 12.10 -43.89
C SER A 100 -31.59 11.91 -45.12
N GLY A 101 -31.37 12.73 -46.15
CA GLY A 101 -32.07 12.63 -47.43
C GLY A 101 -31.67 11.40 -48.24
N ALA A 102 -32.25 11.28 -49.43
CA ALA A 102 -31.96 10.19 -50.38
C ALA A 102 -30.48 10.15 -50.82
N ASP A 103 -29.80 11.29 -50.79
CA ASP A 103 -28.38 11.46 -51.10
C ASP A 103 -27.50 11.56 -49.84
N GLY A 104 -28.07 11.29 -48.66
CA GLY A 104 -27.40 11.39 -47.37
C GLY A 104 -27.32 12.81 -46.81
N THR A 105 -27.77 13.85 -47.51
CA THR A 105 -27.66 15.24 -47.03
C THR A 105 -28.69 15.59 -45.96
N PHE A 106 -28.36 16.50 -45.05
CA PHE A 106 -29.30 17.05 -44.07
C PHE A 106 -29.78 18.45 -44.48
N ALA A 107 -31.10 18.65 -44.46
CA ALA A 107 -31.71 19.96 -44.75
C ALA A 107 -31.47 20.95 -43.60
N SER A 108 -31.46 22.25 -43.93
CA SER A 108 -31.38 23.32 -42.93
C SER A 108 -32.70 23.44 -42.15
N PRO A 109 -32.69 23.57 -40.81
CA PRO A 109 -31.51 23.55 -39.94
C PRO A 109 -30.94 22.14 -39.78
N GLN A 110 -29.63 21.99 -40.00
CA GLN A 110 -28.95 20.71 -39.91
C GLN A 110 -28.92 20.18 -38.46
N PRO A 111 -28.93 18.84 -38.27
CA PRO A 111 -28.81 18.26 -36.95
C PRO A 111 -27.43 18.53 -36.35
N TYR A 112 -27.39 18.89 -35.07
CA TYR A 112 -26.15 19.13 -34.34
C TYR A 112 -26.17 18.53 -32.94
N ILE A 113 -24.97 18.32 -32.41
CA ILE A 113 -24.70 18.12 -30.98
C ILE A 113 -23.70 19.16 -30.50
N GLU A 114 -23.85 19.61 -29.27
CA GLU A 114 -23.04 20.63 -28.62
C GLU A 114 -22.69 20.20 -27.20
N LEU A 115 -21.41 20.18 -26.86
CA LEU A 115 -20.91 19.97 -25.50
C LEU A 115 -20.47 21.30 -24.90
N THR A 116 -20.85 21.54 -23.64
CA THR A 116 -20.35 22.65 -22.83
C THR A 116 -19.48 22.13 -21.71
N PHE A 117 -18.39 22.82 -21.43
CA PHE A 117 -17.40 22.39 -20.44
C PHE A 117 -16.68 23.58 -19.81
N THR A 118 -16.00 23.33 -18.69
CA THR A 118 -15.22 24.29 -17.93
C THR A 118 -13.89 23.68 -17.52
N GLY A 119 -12.95 24.51 -17.03
CA GLY A 119 -11.67 24.02 -16.50
C GLY A 119 -10.57 23.85 -17.55
N MET A 120 -10.89 24.01 -18.84
CA MET A 120 -9.94 23.85 -19.93
C MET A 120 -9.23 25.15 -20.29
N SER A 121 -7.89 25.15 -20.22
CA SER A 121 -7.09 26.35 -20.53
C SER A 121 -6.81 26.50 -22.04
N ILE A 122 -6.63 25.38 -22.74
CA ILE A 122 -6.26 25.34 -24.16
C ILE A 122 -6.78 24.07 -24.82
N LEU A 123 -7.22 24.19 -26.08
CA LEU A 123 -7.58 23.06 -26.94
C LEU A 123 -6.87 23.16 -28.28
N GLN A 124 -6.10 22.13 -28.62
CA GLN A 124 -5.39 22.02 -29.90
C GLN A 124 -5.83 20.83 -30.75
N ALA A 125 -6.46 19.84 -30.11
CA ALA A 125 -7.07 18.71 -30.77
C ALA A 125 -8.30 18.22 -30.00
N PHE A 126 -9.25 17.62 -30.70
CA PHE A 126 -10.27 16.77 -30.11
C PHE A 126 -10.58 15.62 -31.06
N THR A 127 -11.04 14.51 -30.51
CA THR A 127 -11.26 13.26 -31.25
C THR A 127 -12.74 12.91 -31.23
N LEU A 128 -13.31 12.62 -32.40
CA LEU A 128 -14.70 12.24 -32.58
C LEU A 128 -14.80 10.75 -32.87
N TRP A 129 -15.65 10.06 -32.12
CA TRP A 129 -16.01 8.67 -32.36
C TRP A 129 -17.47 8.60 -32.79
N PHE A 130 -17.67 8.19 -34.03
CA PHE A 130 -18.94 7.76 -34.57
C PHE A 130 -19.10 6.25 -34.35
N SER A 131 -20.31 5.75 -34.57
CA SER A 131 -20.58 4.31 -34.43
C SER A 131 -19.62 3.46 -35.26
N GLN A 132 -19.07 2.42 -34.64
CA GLN A 132 -18.20 1.42 -35.27
C GLN A 132 -19.02 0.44 -36.12
N ASN A 133 -20.32 0.34 -35.84
CA ASN A 133 -21.23 -0.53 -36.54
C ASN A 133 -21.47 -0.02 -37.97
N SER A 134 -20.99 -0.76 -38.95
CA SER A 134 -21.09 -0.38 -40.39
C SER A 134 -22.51 -0.09 -40.88
N TYR A 135 -23.54 -0.61 -40.20
CA TYR A 135 -24.94 -0.33 -40.54
C TYR A 135 -25.40 1.07 -40.13
N ASP A 136 -24.74 1.70 -39.15
CA ASP A 136 -24.95 3.08 -38.72
C ASP A 136 -24.40 4.10 -39.71
N GLY A 137 -23.32 3.74 -40.41
CA GLY A 137 -22.62 4.67 -41.27
C GLY A 137 -21.92 5.79 -40.48
N VAL A 138 -21.19 6.61 -41.20
CA VAL A 138 -20.37 7.73 -40.68
C VAL A 138 -20.74 9.03 -41.40
N PRO A 139 -20.45 10.22 -40.86
CA PRO A 139 -20.67 11.45 -41.59
C PRO A 139 -19.68 11.56 -42.74
N GLU A 140 -20.18 11.76 -43.96
CA GLU A 140 -19.35 12.07 -45.13
C GLU A 140 -18.90 13.54 -45.07
N SER A 141 -19.74 14.42 -44.51
CA SER A 141 -19.37 15.81 -44.25
C SER A 141 -20.05 16.36 -43.00
N PHE A 142 -19.30 17.14 -42.22
CA PHE A 142 -19.77 17.79 -41.02
C PHE A 142 -18.95 19.05 -40.73
N ARG A 143 -19.54 20.01 -40.01
CA ARG A 143 -18.86 21.20 -39.51
C ARG A 143 -18.58 21.06 -38.03
N VAL A 144 -17.38 21.45 -37.62
CA VAL A 144 -17.00 21.59 -36.22
C VAL A 144 -16.79 23.05 -35.88
N ASP A 145 -17.35 23.48 -34.75
CA ASP A 145 -17.31 24.85 -34.26
C ASP A 145 -16.83 24.82 -32.79
N VAL A 146 -15.77 25.54 -32.47
CA VAL A 146 -15.23 25.67 -31.10
C VAL A 146 -15.38 27.12 -30.64
N TYR A 147 -15.93 27.31 -29.45
CA TYR A 147 -16.17 28.64 -28.88
C TYR A 147 -15.29 28.89 -27.66
N SER A 148 -14.86 30.13 -27.52
CA SER A 148 -14.36 30.70 -26.25
C SER A 148 -15.39 31.71 -25.77
N ALA A 149 -16.04 31.39 -24.66
CA ALA A 149 -17.26 32.05 -24.21
C ALA A 149 -18.31 32.15 -25.34
N ALA A 150 -18.73 33.36 -25.72
CA ALA A 150 -19.70 33.58 -26.79
C ALA A 150 -19.07 33.67 -28.20
N THR A 151 -17.74 33.71 -28.31
CA THR A 151 -17.02 33.94 -29.56
C THR A 151 -16.73 32.62 -30.26
N LEU A 152 -17.12 32.49 -31.53
CA LEU A 152 -16.67 31.38 -32.38
C LEU A 152 -15.18 31.55 -32.68
N ALA A 153 -14.35 30.75 -32.01
CA ALA A 153 -12.90 30.85 -32.07
C ALA A 153 -12.30 30.01 -33.20
N PHE A 154 -12.96 28.89 -33.54
CA PHE A 154 -12.54 28.02 -34.64
C PHE A 154 -13.76 27.40 -35.33
N SER A 155 -13.67 27.25 -36.65
CA SER A 155 -14.67 26.54 -37.46
C SER A 155 -13.98 25.82 -38.61
N ARG A 156 -14.36 24.57 -38.86
CA ARG A 156 -13.85 23.77 -39.98
C ARG A 156 -14.94 22.87 -40.53
N ILE A 157 -15.00 22.74 -41.85
CA ILE A 157 -15.80 21.71 -42.52
C ILE A 157 -14.89 20.56 -42.85
N VAL A 158 -15.28 19.36 -42.43
CA VAL A 158 -14.69 18.09 -42.84
C VAL A 158 -15.52 17.57 -44.01
N GLU A 159 -14.85 17.14 -45.09
CA GLU A 159 -15.47 16.62 -46.30
C GLU A 159 -14.83 15.29 -46.70
N GLY A 160 -15.62 14.40 -47.30
CA GLY A 160 -15.16 13.11 -47.79
C GLY A 160 -14.73 12.13 -46.69
N ASN A 161 -15.20 12.32 -45.45
CA ASN A 161 -14.88 11.41 -44.36
C ASN A 161 -15.50 10.03 -44.59
N ALA A 162 -14.71 8.99 -44.37
CA ALA A 162 -15.14 7.60 -44.44
C ALA A 162 -14.82 6.81 -43.15
N ASP A 163 -14.19 7.47 -42.18
CA ASP A 163 -13.75 6.86 -40.93
C ASP A 163 -14.77 7.14 -39.82
N TYR A 164 -14.94 6.16 -38.92
CA TYR A 164 -15.73 6.35 -37.70
C TYR A 164 -14.94 7.11 -36.62
N HIS A 165 -13.62 7.14 -36.73
CA HIS A 165 -12.71 7.82 -35.83
C HIS A 165 -12.07 9.02 -36.53
N VAL A 166 -12.38 10.24 -36.09
CA VAL A 166 -11.89 11.47 -36.74
C VAL A 166 -11.18 12.38 -35.74
N LEU A 167 -9.88 12.58 -35.96
CA LEU A 167 -9.07 13.55 -35.24
C LEU A 167 -9.22 14.94 -35.85
N ILE A 168 -9.66 15.90 -35.05
CA ILE A 168 -9.65 17.32 -35.42
C ILE A 168 -8.46 17.97 -34.72
N GLU A 169 -7.46 18.34 -35.50
CA GLU A 169 -6.22 18.97 -35.03
C GLU A 169 -5.87 20.22 -35.86
N GLN A 170 -4.68 20.79 -35.65
CA GLN A 170 -4.16 21.95 -36.38
C GLN A 170 -4.95 23.24 -36.14
N PHE A 171 -5.27 23.50 -34.87
CA PHE A 171 -5.80 24.77 -34.41
C PHE A 171 -5.32 25.01 -32.97
N THR A 172 -5.53 26.22 -32.46
CA THR A 172 -5.34 26.53 -31.04
C THR A 172 -6.47 27.45 -30.61
N VAL A 173 -7.23 27.03 -29.61
CA VAL A 173 -8.23 27.87 -28.93
C VAL A 173 -7.87 27.96 -27.46
N TYR A 174 -7.79 29.17 -26.94
CA TYR A 174 -7.59 29.45 -25.52
C TYR A 174 -8.94 29.61 -24.82
N ASP A 175 -9.02 29.17 -23.57
CA ASP A 175 -10.23 29.19 -22.73
C ASP A 175 -11.50 28.71 -23.49
N PRO A 176 -11.46 27.53 -24.13
CA PRO A 176 -12.63 26.99 -24.82
C PRO A 176 -13.72 26.63 -23.82
N THR A 177 -14.97 26.92 -24.19
CA THR A 177 -16.14 26.65 -23.34
C THR A 177 -17.15 25.71 -23.99
N ARG A 178 -17.01 25.48 -25.30
CA ARG A 178 -18.03 24.77 -26.08
C ARG A 178 -17.51 24.22 -27.39
N ILE A 179 -17.94 23.01 -27.75
CA ILE A 179 -17.73 22.39 -29.06
C ILE A 179 -19.08 22.01 -29.65
N ARG A 180 -19.34 22.39 -30.90
CA ARG A 180 -20.54 22.01 -31.65
C ARG A 180 -20.17 21.26 -32.93
N ILE A 181 -20.79 20.11 -33.13
CA ILE A 181 -20.67 19.29 -34.34
C ILE A 181 -21.99 19.35 -35.09
N THR A 182 -21.97 19.89 -36.31
CA THR A 182 -23.15 20.03 -37.18
C THR A 182 -23.03 19.08 -38.37
N MET A 183 -23.98 18.16 -38.53
CA MET A 183 -23.92 17.13 -39.57
C MET A 183 -24.46 17.67 -40.89
N LEU A 184 -23.66 17.57 -41.96
CA LEU A 184 -24.02 18.09 -43.28
C LEU A 184 -24.46 16.98 -44.23
N LYS A 185 -23.74 15.86 -44.22
CA LYS A 185 -24.02 14.68 -45.05
C LYS A 185 -23.59 13.40 -44.34
N TRP A 186 -24.42 12.37 -44.43
CA TRP A 186 -24.17 11.03 -43.92
C TRP A 186 -23.86 10.06 -45.06
N SER A 187 -22.99 9.08 -44.81
CA SER A 187 -22.61 8.06 -45.81
C SER A 187 -23.75 7.12 -46.22
N ARG A 188 -24.82 7.05 -45.41
CA ARG A 188 -26.03 6.28 -45.69
C ARG A 188 -27.25 7.20 -45.80
N SER A 189 -28.09 6.93 -46.81
CA SER A 189 -29.38 7.60 -47.00
C SER A 189 -30.38 7.21 -45.92
N TYR A 190 -31.34 8.09 -45.63
CA TYR A 190 -32.44 7.83 -44.70
C TYR A 190 -31.98 7.23 -43.36
N THR A 191 -30.91 7.79 -42.81
CA THR A 191 -30.23 7.35 -41.58
C THR A 191 -30.09 8.53 -40.63
N TYR A 192 -30.22 8.28 -39.32
CA TYR A 192 -29.98 9.27 -38.29
C TYR A 192 -28.47 9.42 -38.00
N PRO A 193 -27.98 10.64 -37.75
CA PRO A 193 -26.58 10.81 -37.35
C PRO A 193 -26.36 10.23 -35.95
N ARG A 194 -25.20 9.60 -35.74
CA ARG A 194 -24.81 9.00 -34.47
C ARG A 194 -23.40 9.36 -34.10
N LEU A 195 -23.20 9.94 -32.91
CA LEU A 195 -21.88 10.19 -32.32
C LEU A 195 -21.83 9.43 -30.99
N THR A 196 -20.90 8.49 -30.84
CA THR A 196 -20.77 7.69 -29.62
C THR A 196 -19.96 8.41 -28.58
N ASP A 197 -18.90 9.12 -28.98
CA ASP A 197 -17.96 9.73 -28.03
C ASP A 197 -17.25 10.96 -28.60
N LEU A 198 -16.86 11.88 -27.73
CA LEU A 198 -16.06 13.06 -28.03
C LEU A 198 -15.01 13.25 -26.93
N PHE A 199 -13.75 13.05 -27.30
CA PHE A 199 -12.60 13.22 -26.41
C PHE A 199 -12.01 14.61 -26.57
N PHE A 200 -11.83 15.33 -25.46
CA PHE A 200 -11.14 16.62 -25.44
C PHE A 200 -9.64 16.44 -25.53
N GLY A 201 -9.15 16.19 -26.73
CA GLY A 201 -7.73 15.94 -26.91
C GLY A 201 -7.39 14.99 -28.04
N LEU A 202 -6.16 14.52 -27.98
CA LEU A 202 -5.69 13.40 -28.78
C LEU A 202 -5.99 12.10 -28.03
N PHE A 203 -6.87 11.27 -28.57
CA PHE A 203 -7.06 9.91 -28.08
C PHE A 203 -6.56 8.92 -29.14
N GLU A 204 -5.47 8.21 -28.85
CA GLU A 204 -4.88 7.24 -29.77
C GLU A 204 -4.37 6.00 -29.04
N GLN A 205 -4.45 4.85 -29.70
CA GLN A 205 -3.79 3.62 -29.24
C GLN A 205 -2.54 3.37 -30.08
N TRP A 206 -1.36 3.46 -29.47
CA TRP A 206 -0.09 3.15 -30.10
C TRP A 206 0.27 1.70 -29.85
N SER A 207 0.68 0.97 -30.87
CA SER A 207 1.14 -0.41 -30.72
C SER A 207 2.10 -0.79 -31.85
N GLY A 208 2.79 -1.92 -31.70
CA GLY A 208 3.58 -2.51 -32.78
C GLY A 208 4.66 -1.56 -33.31
N ARG A 209 4.43 -0.93 -34.47
CA ARG A 209 5.41 -0.04 -35.13
C ARG A 209 5.40 1.39 -34.61
N ASP A 210 4.35 1.79 -33.89
CA ASP A 210 4.24 3.13 -33.33
C ASP A 210 5.12 3.28 -32.08
N ILE A 211 5.47 2.16 -31.44
CA ILE A 211 6.24 2.11 -30.21
C ILE A 211 7.65 1.57 -30.52
N TYR A 212 8.67 2.36 -30.19
CA TYR A 212 10.07 1.96 -30.32
C TYR A 212 10.56 1.21 -29.08
N SER A 213 10.26 1.76 -27.90
CA SER A 213 10.57 1.10 -26.63
C SER A 213 9.58 1.43 -25.53
N VAL A 214 9.42 0.49 -24.60
CA VAL A 214 8.71 0.67 -23.33
C VAL A 214 9.57 0.07 -22.22
N ASP A 215 9.80 0.83 -21.15
CA ASP A 215 10.54 0.39 -19.98
C ASP A 215 9.71 0.69 -18.72
N VAL A 216 9.07 -0.34 -18.18
CA VAL A 216 8.30 -0.27 -16.95
C VAL A 216 9.15 -0.77 -15.80
N LEU A 217 9.38 0.09 -14.80
CA LEU A 217 9.98 -0.29 -13.52
C LEU A 217 8.90 -0.27 -12.46
N THR A 218 8.70 -1.38 -11.76
CA THR A 218 7.77 -1.46 -10.63
C THR A 218 8.57 -1.77 -9.38
N GLU A 219 8.37 -0.99 -8.34
CA GLU A 219 8.99 -1.18 -7.04
C GLU A 219 7.98 -0.88 -5.93
N SER A 220 7.95 -1.74 -4.92
CA SER A 220 7.09 -1.58 -3.75
C SER A 220 7.88 -1.88 -2.49
N THR A 221 7.44 -1.30 -1.38
CA THR A 221 7.90 -1.67 -0.05
C THR A 221 6.74 -2.07 0.82
N PHE A 222 7.01 -2.94 1.79
CA PHE A 222 6.04 -3.51 2.71
C PHE A 222 6.24 -2.97 4.14
N THR A 223 7.36 -2.27 4.41
CA THR A 223 7.68 -1.77 5.75
C THR A 223 7.04 -0.43 6.08
N GLY A 224 6.70 0.36 5.05
CA GLY A 224 6.35 1.76 5.19
C GLY A 224 7.53 2.66 5.59
N LEU A 225 8.79 2.20 5.57
CA LEU A 225 9.95 3.10 5.85
C LEU A 225 10.34 3.96 4.65
N SER A 226 9.94 3.56 3.46
CA SER A 226 10.06 4.32 2.22
C SER A 226 8.74 4.25 1.45
N LEU A 227 8.63 4.98 0.35
CA LEU A 227 7.51 4.88 -0.57
C LEU A 227 8.04 4.91 -2.02
N PRO A 228 8.57 3.79 -2.52
CA PRO A 228 8.90 3.68 -3.93
C PRO A 228 7.61 3.68 -4.76
N TYR A 229 7.76 4.03 -6.03
CA TYR A 229 6.68 4.09 -7.01
C TYR A 229 7.16 3.54 -8.35
N SER A 230 6.22 3.21 -9.22
CA SER A 230 6.51 2.67 -10.53
C SER A 230 6.73 3.78 -11.55
N THR A 231 7.58 3.53 -12.53
CA THR A 231 7.84 4.44 -13.65
C THR A 231 7.65 3.74 -14.98
N CYS A 232 7.33 4.51 -16.02
CA CYS A 232 7.27 4.05 -17.40
C CYS A 232 7.98 5.05 -18.32
N ASP A 233 9.02 4.58 -19.01
CA ASP A 233 9.58 5.29 -20.16
C ASP A 233 8.96 4.74 -21.44
N LEU A 234 8.17 5.56 -22.15
CA LEU A 234 7.54 5.21 -23.42
C LEU A 234 8.17 6.02 -24.56
N GLU A 235 8.85 5.37 -25.50
CA GLU A 235 9.36 6.00 -26.71
C GLU A 235 8.50 5.60 -27.92
N ALA A 236 7.87 6.59 -28.55
CA ALA A 236 6.94 6.42 -29.64
C ALA A 236 7.30 7.28 -30.86
N TYR A 237 6.78 6.90 -32.02
CA TYR A 237 6.97 7.62 -33.27
C TYR A 237 6.23 8.96 -33.27
N ASN A 238 6.96 10.06 -33.43
CA ASN A 238 6.44 11.43 -33.49
C ASN A 238 6.18 11.83 -34.96
N LYS A 239 5.16 11.22 -35.56
CA LYS A 239 4.76 11.45 -36.95
C LYS A 239 4.52 12.94 -37.20
N GLY A 240 5.17 13.48 -38.22
CA GLY A 240 4.97 14.89 -38.64
C GLY A 240 5.44 15.94 -37.63
N HIS A 241 6.25 15.55 -36.63
CA HIS A 241 6.70 16.45 -35.57
C HIS A 241 5.55 17.06 -34.74
N ARG A 242 4.43 16.34 -34.59
CA ARG A 242 3.21 16.85 -33.93
C ARG A 242 3.38 17.21 -32.46
N PHE A 243 4.40 16.70 -31.78
CA PHE A 243 4.75 17.07 -30.41
C PHE A 243 5.96 18.01 -30.33
N ASP A 244 6.54 18.46 -31.44
CA ASP A 244 7.69 19.37 -31.42
C ASP A 244 7.23 20.80 -31.07
N PRO A 245 7.78 21.46 -30.04
CA PRO A 245 7.35 22.80 -29.64
C PRO A 245 7.59 23.87 -30.72
N TYR A 246 8.47 23.61 -31.69
CA TYR A 246 8.78 24.53 -32.79
C TYR A 246 8.05 24.18 -34.10
N ALA A 247 7.33 23.06 -34.15
CA ALA A 247 6.53 22.71 -35.32
C ALA A 247 5.28 23.61 -35.40
N PRO A 248 4.95 24.15 -36.59
CA PRO A 248 3.69 24.85 -36.80
C PRO A 248 2.51 23.94 -36.45
N ASN A 249 1.56 24.44 -35.65
CA ASN A 249 0.36 23.72 -35.23
C ASN A 249 0.63 22.43 -34.43
N SER A 250 1.74 22.39 -33.71
CA SER A 250 2.06 21.34 -32.74
C SER A 250 1.00 21.21 -31.64
N LEU A 251 0.79 20.01 -31.13
CA LEU A 251 -0.05 19.68 -29.97
C LEU A 251 0.67 19.90 -28.63
N PHE A 252 1.90 20.44 -28.68
CA PHE A 252 2.76 20.58 -27.52
C PHE A 252 2.16 21.39 -26.36
N LEU A 253 1.33 22.41 -26.65
CA LEU A 253 0.72 23.22 -25.59
C LEU A 253 -0.42 22.50 -24.86
N SER A 254 -0.95 21.41 -25.44
CA SER A 254 -1.94 20.53 -24.79
C SER A 254 -1.29 19.41 -23.97
N ILE A 255 0.05 19.34 -23.92
CA ILE A 255 0.75 18.44 -22.99
C ILE A 255 0.68 19.04 -21.60
N GLU A 256 -0.04 18.37 -20.72
CA GLU A 256 -0.25 18.80 -19.34
C GLU A 256 0.16 17.70 -18.36
N GLU A 257 0.47 18.09 -17.14
CA GLU A 257 0.78 17.16 -16.05
C GLU A 257 -0.47 16.36 -15.66
N ARG A 258 -0.30 15.15 -15.12
CA ARG A 258 -1.39 14.24 -14.69
C ARG A 258 -2.22 13.62 -15.83
N GLN A 259 -1.84 13.79 -17.09
CA GLN A 259 -2.42 13.03 -18.20
C GLN A 259 -2.04 11.56 -18.09
N ALA A 260 -3.03 10.66 -18.15
CA ALA A 260 -2.84 9.23 -17.97
C ALA A 260 -2.54 8.51 -19.29
N ILE A 261 -1.62 7.56 -19.24
CA ILE A 261 -1.22 6.69 -20.34
C ILE A 261 -1.25 5.24 -19.83
N PRO A 262 -2.36 4.51 -20.05
CA PRO A 262 -2.45 3.09 -19.78
C PRO A 262 -1.50 2.26 -20.67
N ILE A 263 -0.86 1.26 -20.08
CA ILE A 263 0.02 0.31 -20.76
C ILE A 263 -0.57 -1.09 -20.67
N ASP A 264 -0.68 -1.79 -21.79
CA ASP A 264 -1.07 -3.21 -21.84
C ASP A 264 0.03 -4.05 -22.49
N TRP A 265 0.28 -5.24 -21.92
CA TRP A 265 1.19 -6.22 -22.49
C TRP A 265 0.43 -7.30 -23.26
N GLY A 266 0.74 -7.45 -24.54
CA GLY A 266 0.09 -8.43 -25.42
C GLY A 266 0.97 -9.66 -25.65
N ILE A 267 0.43 -10.84 -25.36
CA ILE A 267 1.13 -12.13 -25.53
C ILE A 267 0.45 -12.89 -26.66
N TYR A 268 1.22 -13.27 -27.67
CA TYR A 268 0.70 -14.09 -28.77
C TYR A 268 0.53 -15.54 -28.30
N LEU A 269 -0.72 -16.01 -28.35
CA LEU A 269 -1.10 -17.36 -28.01
C LEU A 269 -0.75 -18.35 -29.12
N PRO A 270 -0.75 -19.68 -28.83
CA PRO A 270 -0.42 -20.70 -29.83
C PRO A 270 -1.31 -20.70 -31.09
N ASP A 271 -2.55 -20.20 -30.97
CA ASP A 271 -3.51 -20.08 -32.08
C ASP A 271 -3.31 -18.80 -32.93
N GLY A 272 -2.40 -17.92 -32.51
CA GLY A 272 -2.09 -16.66 -33.17
C GLY A 272 -2.87 -15.44 -32.66
N SER A 273 -3.85 -15.63 -31.78
CA SER A 273 -4.54 -14.53 -31.09
C SER A 273 -3.64 -13.86 -30.06
N ILE A 274 -4.04 -12.67 -29.58
CA ILE A 274 -3.30 -11.92 -28.55
C ILE A 274 -4.15 -11.88 -27.28
N GLU A 275 -3.56 -12.32 -26.18
CA GLU A 275 -4.10 -12.09 -24.83
C GLU A 275 -3.42 -10.86 -24.23
N TRP A 276 -4.22 -9.87 -23.83
CA TRP A 276 -3.76 -8.63 -23.25
C TRP A 276 -3.84 -8.71 -21.72
N VAL A 277 -2.76 -8.35 -21.04
CA VAL A 277 -2.73 -8.20 -19.58
C VAL A 277 -2.34 -6.77 -19.22
N PRO A 278 -2.99 -6.16 -18.21
CA PRO A 278 -2.71 -4.79 -17.82
C PRO A 278 -1.28 -4.63 -17.30
N GLY A 279 -0.61 -3.56 -17.72
CA GLY A 279 0.73 -3.16 -17.29
C GLY A 279 0.75 -1.97 -16.34
N GLY A 280 -0.41 -1.41 -15.98
CA GLY A 280 -0.54 -0.22 -15.15
C GLY A 280 -0.82 1.05 -15.95
N TRP A 281 -1.21 2.10 -15.21
CA TRP A 281 -1.41 3.44 -15.77
C TRP A 281 -0.28 4.34 -15.30
N TYR A 282 0.15 5.24 -16.17
CA TYR A 282 1.26 6.13 -15.87
C TYR A 282 0.93 7.55 -16.29
N TYR A 283 1.36 8.50 -15.50
CA TYR A 283 0.93 9.88 -15.56
C TYR A 283 2.10 10.79 -15.92
N GLN A 284 1.81 11.78 -16.75
CA GLN A 284 2.78 12.80 -17.17
C GLN A 284 3.21 13.67 -15.98
N GLN A 285 4.52 13.88 -15.82
CA GLN A 285 5.08 14.85 -14.87
C GLN A 285 5.61 16.09 -15.58
N SER A 286 5.86 17.15 -14.80
CA SER A 286 6.53 18.36 -15.28
C SER A 286 7.86 18.02 -15.97
N GLY A 287 8.00 18.40 -17.24
CA GLY A 287 9.21 18.11 -18.01
C GLY A 287 9.46 16.63 -18.33
N GLY A 288 8.47 15.76 -18.12
CA GLY A 288 8.54 14.31 -18.40
C GLY A 288 8.47 13.94 -19.88
N TRP A 289 9.14 14.69 -20.76
CA TRP A 289 9.17 14.40 -22.20
C TRP A 289 10.51 14.78 -22.81
N GLU A 290 10.93 14.05 -23.85
CA GLU A 290 12.13 14.30 -24.63
C GLU A 290 11.85 14.05 -26.11
N ILE A 291 12.34 14.89 -27.00
CA ILE A 291 12.17 14.73 -28.46
C ILE A 291 13.53 14.54 -29.10
N LYS A 292 13.62 13.55 -29.97
CA LYS A 292 14.81 13.28 -30.76
C LYS A 292 14.43 12.77 -32.14
N ASP A 293 14.89 13.45 -33.19
CA ASP A 293 14.59 13.11 -34.58
C ASP A 293 13.08 12.96 -34.85
N LEU A 294 12.59 11.72 -35.04
CA LEU A 294 11.19 11.38 -35.26
C LEU A 294 10.60 10.56 -34.09
N THR A 295 11.19 10.62 -32.90
CA THR A 295 10.64 10.00 -31.70
C THR A 295 10.33 11.04 -30.63
N VAL A 296 9.32 10.72 -29.83
CA VAL A 296 9.04 11.38 -28.55
C VAL A 296 9.14 10.31 -27.47
N ARG A 297 9.87 10.63 -26.40
CA ARG A 297 9.92 9.84 -25.18
C ARG A 297 9.10 10.53 -24.11
N TRP A 298 8.26 9.76 -23.44
CA TRP A 298 7.51 10.15 -22.26
C TRP A 298 8.10 9.46 -21.04
N SER A 299 8.42 10.25 -20.02
CA SER A 299 8.93 9.78 -18.73
C SER A 299 7.81 9.94 -17.70
N LEU A 300 7.19 8.83 -17.33
CA LEU A 300 5.92 8.79 -16.62
C LEU A 300 6.05 8.12 -15.26
N VAL A 301 5.13 8.43 -14.35
CA VAL A 301 5.06 7.82 -13.01
C VAL A 301 3.68 7.24 -12.74
N ASP A 302 3.55 6.23 -11.90
CA ASP A 302 2.22 5.78 -11.45
C ASP A 302 1.54 6.81 -10.51
N ILE A 303 0.33 6.49 -10.06
CA ILE A 303 -0.43 7.36 -9.16
C ILE A 303 0.28 7.65 -7.83
N ILE A 304 1.13 6.73 -7.34
CA ILE A 304 1.94 6.95 -6.13
C ILE A 304 3.02 7.99 -6.43
N GLY A 305 3.67 7.90 -7.58
CA GLY A 305 4.66 8.90 -8.01
C GLY A 305 4.10 10.32 -8.16
N MET A 306 2.80 10.49 -8.43
CA MET A 306 2.15 11.81 -8.39
C MET A 306 1.93 12.35 -6.97
N LEU A 307 1.89 11.47 -5.96
CA LEU A 307 1.63 11.81 -4.56
C LEU A 307 2.92 12.03 -3.77
N VAL A 308 4.00 11.34 -4.13
CA VAL A 308 5.23 11.24 -3.31
C VAL A 308 5.77 12.60 -2.86
N ASP A 309 5.89 13.55 -3.78
CA ASP A 309 6.46 14.88 -3.50
C ASP A 309 5.39 15.99 -3.39
N ARG A 310 4.10 15.63 -3.45
CA ARG A 310 3.02 16.61 -3.42
C ARG A 310 2.70 17.00 -1.97
N ASN A 311 2.62 18.29 -1.67
CA ASN A 311 2.19 18.75 -0.33
C ASN A 311 0.81 18.19 0.04
N TYR A 312 0.67 17.68 1.26
CA TYR A 312 -0.63 17.28 1.79
C TYR A 312 -1.42 18.52 2.24
N SER A 313 -2.66 18.64 1.76
CA SER A 313 -3.58 19.69 2.17
C SER A 313 -4.64 19.06 3.09
N PRO A 314 -4.48 19.13 4.43
CA PRO A 314 -5.42 18.50 5.34
C PRO A 314 -6.83 19.12 5.21
N PRO A 315 -7.90 18.30 5.27
CA PRO A 315 -9.28 18.79 5.28
C PRO A 315 -9.62 19.45 6.62
N ASP A 316 -10.68 20.27 6.64
CA ASP A 316 -11.16 20.94 7.86
C ASP A 316 -11.45 19.98 9.02
N THR A 317 -11.91 18.76 8.70
CA THR A 317 -12.11 17.67 9.64
C THR A 317 -11.23 16.50 9.23
N LEU A 318 -10.25 16.16 10.06
CA LEU A 318 -9.36 15.04 9.79
C LEU A 318 -10.12 13.71 9.75
N PRO A 319 -9.74 12.78 8.86
CA PRO A 319 -10.28 11.43 8.84
C PRO A 319 -9.94 10.64 10.11
N THR A 320 -10.73 9.62 10.40
CA THR A 320 -10.55 8.73 11.56
C THR A 320 -10.34 7.25 11.18
N THR A 321 -10.38 6.95 9.88
CA THR A 321 -10.18 5.60 9.33
C THR A 321 -9.16 5.63 8.21
N LEU A 322 -8.47 4.51 7.96
CA LEU A 322 -7.53 4.39 6.85
C LEU A 322 -8.16 4.82 5.52
N GLY A 323 -9.36 4.32 5.20
CA GLY A 323 -10.07 4.67 3.97
C GLY A 323 -10.32 6.17 3.83
N GLY A 324 -10.69 6.85 4.91
CA GLY A 324 -10.86 8.31 4.91
C GLY A 324 -9.55 9.06 4.69
N TRP A 325 -8.44 8.59 5.29
CA TRP A 325 -7.11 9.15 5.05
C TRP A 325 -6.67 8.98 3.59
N ILE A 326 -6.85 7.78 3.00
CA ILE A 326 -6.52 7.55 1.59
C ILE A 326 -7.36 8.45 0.67
N ALA A 327 -8.66 8.59 0.93
CA ALA A 327 -9.53 9.49 0.18
C ALA A 327 -9.04 10.95 0.24
N SER A 328 -8.66 11.42 1.43
CA SER A 328 -8.12 12.77 1.66
C SER A 328 -6.80 13.00 0.90
N ILE A 329 -5.90 12.02 0.92
CA ILE A 329 -4.61 12.06 0.22
C ILE A 329 -4.83 12.15 -1.29
N VAL A 330 -5.68 11.29 -1.86
CA VAL A 330 -5.94 11.25 -3.31
C VAL A 330 -6.72 12.48 -3.78
N ALA A 331 -7.59 13.05 -2.95
CA ALA A 331 -8.27 14.31 -3.24
C ALA A 331 -7.29 15.47 -3.46
N CYS A 332 -6.07 15.41 -2.91
CA CYS A 332 -5.05 16.42 -3.18
C CYS A 332 -4.67 16.46 -4.67
N LEU A 333 -4.85 15.40 -5.46
CA LEU A 333 -4.56 15.36 -6.90
C LEU A 333 -5.55 16.17 -7.76
N GLY A 334 -6.67 16.63 -7.19
CA GLY A 334 -7.72 17.39 -7.89
C GLY A 334 -9.02 16.61 -8.04
N VAL A 335 -10.10 17.32 -8.37
CA VAL A 335 -11.47 16.80 -8.36
C VAL A 335 -11.67 15.58 -9.29
N ASN A 336 -11.03 15.56 -10.46
CA ASN A 336 -11.15 14.48 -11.43
C ASN A 336 -10.37 13.22 -11.06
N LEU A 337 -9.41 13.34 -10.13
CA LEU A 337 -8.60 12.22 -9.65
C LEU A 337 -8.98 11.77 -8.22
N ALA A 338 -9.82 12.54 -7.51
CA ALA A 338 -10.17 12.30 -6.11
C ALA A 338 -10.78 10.90 -5.85
N GLY A 339 -11.42 10.28 -6.85
CA GLY A 339 -11.98 8.93 -6.77
C GLY A 339 -11.05 7.80 -7.23
N ARG A 340 -9.80 8.09 -7.61
CA ARG A 340 -8.86 7.11 -8.20
C ARG A 340 -8.15 6.27 -7.14
N TYR A 341 -8.91 5.68 -6.23
CA TYR A 341 -8.38 4.84 -5.17
C TYR A 341 -9.26 3.63 -4.85
N ILE A 342 -8.64 2.59 -4.30
CA ILE A 342 -9.27 1.36 -3.82
C ILE A 342 -8.64 1.07 -2.46
N VAL A 343 -9.45 0.95 -1.41
CA VAL A 343 -8.98 0.46 -0.11
C VAL A 343 -9.73 -0.83 0.18
N ASP A 344 -8.98 -1.92 0.33
CA ASP A 344 -9.57 -3.24 0.55
C ASP A 344 -10.39 -3.25 1.86
N ASP A 345 -11.52 -3.97 1.86
CA ASP A 345 -12.46 -4.03 2.99
C ASP A 345 -11.81 -4.47 4.32
N GLU A 346 -10.77 -5.30 4.24
CA GLU A 346 -10.04 -5.81 5.42
C GLU A 346 -9.28 -4.71 6.18
N VAL A 347 -8.95 -3.59 5.52
CA VAL A 347 -8.11 -2.52 6.10
C VAL A 347 -8.79 -1.15 6.10
N LYS A 348 -9.82 -0.93 5.27
CA LYS A 348 -10.44 0.39 5.07
C LYS A 348 -10.97 1.03 6.36
N ASP A 349 -11.51 0.23 7.28
CA ASP A 349 -12.17 0.70 8.50
C ASP A 349 -11.25 0.68 9.73
N LEU A 350 -9.94 0.39 9.55
CA LEU A 350 -8.97 0.46 10.63
C LEU A 350 -8.88 1.89 11.16
N ALA A 351 -9.05 2.03 12.48
CA ALA A 351 -9.01 3.32 13.16
C ALA A 351 -7.62 3.94 13.05
N LEU A 352 -7.58 5.22 12.67
CA LEU A 352 -6.36 5.95 12.42
C LEU A 352 -6.58 7.45 12.67
N THR A 353 -5.88 8.01 13.64
CA THR A 353 -6.01 9.41 14.06
C THR A 353 -4.65 10.09 14.11
N ALA A 354 -4.61 11.39 13.89
CA ALA A 354 -3.44 12.24 14.06
C ALA A 354 -3.90 13.64 14.48
N ALA A 355 -3.01 14.44 15.07
CA ALA A 355 -3.27 15.87 15.24
C ALA A 355 -2.98 16.62 13.93
N VAL A 356 -3.59 17.80 13.76
CA VAL A 356 -3.45 18.60 12.53
C VAL A 356 -2.00 19.07 12.37
N GLU A 357 -1.40 19.51 13.47
CA GLU A 357 -0.01 19.94 13.55
C GLU A 357 0.98 18.86 13.11
N ASP A 358 0.69 17.58 13.37
CA ASP A 358 1.61 16.47 13.06
C ASP A 358 1.58 16.03 11.59
N VAL A 359 0.55 16.46 10.86
CA VAL A 359 0.41 16.21 9.41
C VAL A 359 0.56 17.47 8.57
N THR A 360 0.73 18.62 9.23
CA THR A 360 1.05 19.89 8.57
C THR A 360 2.47 19.83 8.01
N ASP A 361 2.71 20.44 6.86
CA ASP A 361 3.99 20.45 6.15
C ASP A 361 4.52 19.09 5.66
N LEU A 362 3.74 18.00 5.82
CA LEU A 362 4.03 16.71 5.21
C LEU A 362 3.60 16.66 3.75
N THR A 363 4.26 15.81 2.98
CA THR A 363 3.81 15.39 1.65
C THR A 363 2.70 14.34 1.73
N CYS A 364 1.87 14.25 0.70
CA CYS A 364 0.90 13.18 0.48
C CYS A 364 1.60 11.81 0.54
N GLY A 365 2.82 11.71 0.00
CA GLY A 365 3.65 10.51 0.09
C GLY A 365 4.01 10.11 1.51
N GLU A 366 4.43 11.07 2.35
CA GLU A 366 4.73 10.82 3.76
C GLU A 366 3.50 10.38 4.53
N VAL A 367 2.37 11.08 4.38
CA VAL A 367 1.11 10.71 5.06
C VAL A 367 0.63 9.32 4.60
N LEU A 368 0.67 9.02 3.30
CA LEU A 368 0.33 7.69 2.76
C LEU A 368 1.21 6.60 3.36
N ARG A 369 2.53 6.84 3.37
CA ARG A 369 3.52 5.93 3.91
C ARG A 369 3.28 5.67 5.40
N PHE A 370 3.05 6.71 6.19
CA PHE A 370 2.81 6.62 7.62
C PHE A 370 1.49 5.93 7.96
N ALA A 371 0.42 6.25 7.23
CA ALA A 371 -0.88 5.61 7.41
C ALA A 371 -0.83 4.10 7.11
N CYS A 372 -0.17 3.72 6.02
CA CYS A 372 0.03 2.32 5.65
C CYS A 372 0.93 1.59 6.68
N MET A 373 1.98 2.25 7.16
CA MET A 373 2.85 1.72 8.22
C MET A 373 2.05 1.42 9.50
N ALA A 374 1.27 2.38 9.98
CA ALA A 374 0.48 2.29 11.22
C ALA A 374 -0.59 1.18 11.17
N THR A 375 -1.09 0.88 9.97
CA THR A 375 -2.16 -0.10 9.75
C THR A 375 -1.65 -1.45 9.24
N ALA A 376 -0.33 -1.63 9.10
CA ALA A 376 0.27 -2.81 8.47
C ALA A 376 -0.31 -3.13 7.06
N ALA A 377 -0.69 -2.08 6.35
CA ALA A 377 -1.10 -2.12 4.96
C ALA A 377 0.06 -1.71 4.05
N TRP A 378 -0.09 -1.92 2.75
CA TRP A 378 0.89 -1.46 1.77
C TRP A 378 0.19 -0.79 0.58
N PRO A 379 0.71 0.35 0.10
CA PRO A 379 0.19 1.01 -1.08
C PRO A 379 0.84 0.45 -2.34
N HIS A 380 0.04 0.28 -3.39
CA HIS A 380 0.50 -0.08 -4.73
C HIS A 380 -0.49 0.43 -5.77
N GLN A 381 -0.09 0.45 -7.04
CA GLN A 381 -1.04 0.65 -8.12
C GLN A 381 -1.84 -0.64 -8.35
N ASP A 382 -3.15 -0.50 -8.57
CA ASP A 382 -3.95 -1.54 -9.22
C ASP A 382 -3.70 -1.46 -10.74
N PHE A 383 -3.10 -2.50 -11.34
CA PHE A 383 -2.65 -2.40 -12.74
C PHE A 383 -3.81 -2.29 -13.74
N ALA A 384 -4.96 -2.88 -13.44
CA ALA A 384 -6.12 -2.86 -14.33
C ALA A 384 -6.74 -1.46 -14.41
N THR A 385 -6.89 -0.79 -13.28
CA THR A 385 -7.58 0.51 -13.19
C THR A 385 -6.65 1.72 -13.16
N GLY A 386 -5.38 1.52 -12.79
CA GLY A 386 -4.43 2.61 -12.55
C GLY A 386 -4.63 3.34 -11.21
N PHE A 387 -5.49 2.82 -10.34
CA PHE A 387 -5.89 3.48 -9.10
C PHE A 387 -4.86 3.19 -8.01
N LEU A 388 -4.80 4.08 -7.00
CA LEU A 388 -4.06 3.82 -5.78
C LEU A 388 -4.80 2.72 -5.03
N ARG A 389 -4.19 1.55 -4.88
CA ARG A 389 -4.71 0.48 -4.04
C ARG A 389 -3.96 0.38 -2.74
N VAL A 390 -4.71 0.30 -1.64
CA VAL A 390 -4.17 0.00 -0.32
C VAL A 390 -4.78 -1.30 0.16
N SER A 391 -3.93 -2.30 0.36
CA SER A 391 -4.35 -3.65 0.70
C SER A 391 -3.52 -4.22 1.85
N LYS A 392 -4.02 -5.32 2.44
CA LYS A 392 -3.20 -6.15 3.32
C LYS A 392 -2.23 -6.98 2.47
N ARG A 393 -1.03 -7.20 2.99
CA ARG A 393 -0.06 -8.07 2.34
C ARG A 393 -0.58 -9.52 2.29
N ARG A 394 -0.73 -10.06 1.08
CA ARG A 394 -1.16 -11.46 0.83
C ARG A 394 0.03 -12.36 0.47
N TYR A 395 -0.20 -13.67 0.50
CA TYR A 395 0.76 -14.71 0.06
C TYR A 395 0.32 -15.29 -1.28
N ASP A 396 0.12 -14.41 -2.26
CA ASP A 396 -0.35 -14.81 -3.57
C ASP A 396 0.76 -15.53 -4.32
N THR A 397 0.40 -16.62 -5.00
CA THR A 397 1.35 -17.40 -5.79
C THR A 397 1.81 -16.60 -7.00
N GLY A 398 3.12 -16.41 -7.11
CA GLY A 398 3.77 -15.68 -8.19
C GLY A 398 4.24 -16.58 -9.33
N ALA A 399 5.22 -16.07 -10.07
CA ALA A 399 5.79 -16.76 -11.22
C ALA A 399 6.70 -17.93 -10.82
N ASN A 400 6.73 -18.95 -11.68
CA ASN A 400 7.74 -20.00 -11.63
C ASN A 400 8.87 -19.69 -12.63
N ILE A 401 10.03 -19.33 -12.10
CA ILE A 401 11.23 -19.00 -12.85
C ILE A 401 12.17 -20.20 -12.89
N THR A 402 12.04 -20.99 -13.96
CA THR A 402 12.86 -22.18 -14.19
C THR A 402 14.23 -21.85 -14.76
N GLY A 403 15.19 -22.78 -14.65
CA GLY A 403 16.53 -22.63 -15.20
C GLY A 403 16.55 -22.34 -16.71
N SER A 404 15.58 -22.88 -17.47
CA SER A 404 15.42 -22.58 -18.90
C SER A 404 14.95 -21.15 -19.21
N ASN A 405 14.42 -20.44 -18.22
CA ASN A 405 13.93 -19.07 -18.36
C ASN A 405 14.98 -18.03 -17.93
N MET A 406 16.14 -18.46 -17.42
CA MET A 406 17.20 -17.60 -16.93
C MET A 406 18.47 -17.72 -17.78
N PRO A 407 19.16 -16.61 -18.12
CA PRO A 407 20.44 -16.67 -18.80
C PRO A 407 21.60 -17.04 -17.85
N SER A 408 21.38 -16.90 -16.54
CA SER A 408 22.32 -17.24 -15.47
C SER A 408 21.56 -17.55 -14.18
N TRP A 409 22.14 -18.37 -13.31
CA TRP A 409 21.56 -18.64 -12.00
C TRP A 409 21.40 -17.36 -11.15
N PRO A 410 20.45 -17.34 -10.19
CA PRO A 410 20.20 -16.18 -9.33
C PRO A 410 21.43 -15.71 -8.56
N LYS A 411 21.61 -14.39 -8.44
CA LYS A 411 22.54 -13.81 -7.46
C LYS A 411 21.85 -13.86 -6.09
N MET A 412 22.47 -14.53 -5.12
CA MET A 412 22.04 -14.55 -3.72
C MET A 412 22.97 -13.68 -2.88
N GLN A 413 22.41 -12.92 -1.95
CA GLN A 413 23.16 -12.09 -0.99
C GLN A 413 22.38 -11.96 0.32
N ALA A 414 23.08 -11.62 1.40
CA ALA A 414 22.42 -11.30 2.67
C ALA A 414 21.48 -10.11 2.49
N ASN A 415 20.33 -10.16 3.17
CA ASN A 415 19.50 -8.98 3.38
C ASN A 415 20.06 -8.14 4.54
N GLU A 416 19.65 -6.88 4.61
CA GLU A 416 20.02 -6.01 5.70
C GLU A 416 19.36 -6.45 7.02
N GLU A 417 20.12 -6.43 8.10
CA GLU A 417 19.63 -6.71 9.45
C GLU A 417 19.67 -5.43 10.28
N ILE A 418 18.76 -5.30 11.25
CA ILE A 418 18.70 -4.12 12.13
C ILE A 418 18.87 -4.53 13.58
N ALA A 419 19.52 -3.66 14.35
CA ALA A 419 19.86 -3.85 15.76
C ALA A 419 18.67 -3.54 16.66
N ASP A 420 18.04 -2.40 16.40
CA ASP A 420 16.87 -1.88 17.10
C ASP A 420 16.14 -0.84 16.25
N ILE A 421 14.89 -0.59 16.62
CA ILE A 421 14.03 0.44 16.05
C ILE A 421 13.37 1.24 17.16
N THR A 422 13.48 2.57 17.08
CA THR A 422 12.88 3.50 18.04
C THR A 422 11.72 4.24 17.40
N PHE A 423 10.57 4.26 18.07
CA PHE A 423 9.41 5.07 17.70
C PHE A 423 9.31 6.26 18.63
N LYS A 424 9.08 7.44 18.05
CA LYS A 424 8.55 8.56 18.82
C LYS A 424 7.06 8.34 19.03
N LEU A 425 6.64 8.61 20.25
CA LEU A 425 5.25 8.58 20.72
C LEU A 425 4.81 10.02 21.01
N ASP A 426 3.57 10.18 21.43
CA ASP A 426 3.05 11.46 21.92
C ASP A 426 3.91 11.98 23.10
N ASP A 427 3.85 13.29 23.35
CA ASP A 427 4.59 13.99 24.42
C ASP A 427 6.13 13.85 24.36
N ASN A 428 6.69 13.60 23.17
CA ASN A 428 8.13 13.35 22.93
C ASN A 428 8.68 12.13 23.69
N GLN A 429 7.84 11.17 24.05
CA GLN A 429 8.32 9.89 24.57
C GLN A 429 8.90 9.04 23.44
N GLU A 430 9.83 8.15 23.77
CA GLU A 430 10.41 7.21 22.81
C GLU A 430 10.29 5.78 23.33
N VAL A 431 10.04 4.86 22.42
CA VAL A 431 10.01 3.42 22.69
C VAL A 431 10.89 2.67 21.71
N THR A 432 11.78 1.84 22.22
CA THR A 432 12.74 1.07 21.41
C THR A 432 12.46 -0.43 21.49
N PHE A 433 12.43 -1.07 20.32
CA PHE A 433 12.28 -2.51 20.16
C PHE A 433 13.54 -3.12 19.55
N PRO A 434 13.91 -4.37 19.90
CA PRO A 434 15.01 -5.06 19.24
C PRO A 434 14.68 -5.35 17.77
N GLY A 435 15.72 -5.32 16.95
CA GLY A 435 15.65 -5.69 15.55
C GLY A 435 15.91 -7.18 15.29
N THR A 436 16.07 -7.52 14.02
CA THR A 436 16.29 -8.90 13.56
C THR A 436 17.60 -9.50 14.06
N ASN A 437 18.61 -8.66 14.32
CA ASN A 437 19.89 -9.05 14.91
C ASN A 437 20.41 -7.91 15.79
N THR A 438 20.33 -8.07 17.12
CA THR A 438 20.73 -7.03 18.09
C THR A 438 22.22 -6.68 18.05
N ALA A 439 23.04 -7.43 17.32
CA ALA A 439 24.46 -7.15 17.08
C ALA A 439 24.73 -6.43 15.75
N SER A 440 23.71 -6.12 14.95
CA SER A 440 23.83 -5.31 13.73
C SER A 440 24.36 -3.90 14.04
N ASP A 441 24.94 -3.23 13.05
CA ASP A 441 25.41 -1.85 13.11
C ASP A 441 24.33 -0.82 12.70
N LYS A 442 23.16 -1.28 12.27
CA LYS A 442 22.06 -0.42 11.82
C LYS A 442 20.92 -0.31 12.83
N SER A 443 20.64 0.90 13.28
CA SER A 443 19.46 1.27 14.07
C SER A 443 18.51 2.15 13.25
N LEU A 444 17.22 2.09 13.53
CA LEU A 444 16.19 2.90 12.86
C LEU A 444 15.45 3.80 13.85
N THR A 445 15.03 4.97 13.39
CA THR A 445 14.14 5.87 14.13
C THR A 445 12.94 6.19 13.25
N VAL A 446 11.74 6.07 13.82
CA VAL A 446 10.47 6.33 13.15
C VAL A 446 9.71 7.40 13.93
N ASP A 447 9.32 8.45 13.22
CA ASP A 447 8.47 9.53 13.71
C ASP A 447 7.21 9.48 12.85
N ASN A 448 6.15 8.86 13.36
CA ASN A 448 4.93 8.59 12.60
C ASN A 448 3.75 9.21 13.35
N PRO A 449 3.01 10.16 12.75
CA PRO A 449 1.93 10.92 13.40
C PRO A 449 0.73 10.05 13.82
N PHE A 450 0.69 8.79 13.39
CA PHE A 450 -0.36 7.83 13.71
C PHE A 450 0.05 6.81 14.79
N VAL A 451 1.23 6.97 15.40
CA VAL A 451 1.76 6.07 16.44
C VAL A 451 1.84 6.81 17.76
N HIS A 452 0.80 6.68 18.57
CA HIS A 452 0.63 7.44 19.81
C HIS A 452 1.16 6.69 21.03
N THR A 453 0.94 5.37 21.06
CA THR A 453 1.21 4.54 22.22
C THR A 453 2.25 3.46 21.93
N THR A 454 2.81 2.90 23.01
CA THR A 454 3.67 1.71 22.93
C THR A 454 2.97 0.53 22.23
N ASP A 455 1.66 0.38 22.41
CA ASP A 455 0.90 -0.70 21.78
C ASP A 455 0.75 -0.49 20.27
N ASP A 456 0.60 0.76 19.83
CA ASP A 456 0.62 1.11 18.41
C ASP A 456 1.99 0.79 17.79
N ALA A 457 3.06 1.25 18.44
CA ALA A 457 4.42 1.00 18.00
C ALA A 457 4.73 -0.50 17.90
N ARG A 458 4.26 -1.31 18.86
CA ARG A 458 4.42 -2.78 18.83
C ARG A 458 3.76 -3.41 17.61
N ARG A 459 2.57 -2.96 17.20
CA ARG A 459 1.90 -3.45 15.98
C ARG A 459 2.69 -3.07 14.72
N VAL A 460 3.24 -1.86 14.69
CA VAL A 460 4.03 -1.35 13.55
C VAL A 460 5.35 -2.08 13.38
N VAL A 461 6.07 -2.36 14.46
CA VAL A 461 7.37 -3.05 14.42
C VAL A 461 7.28 -4.37 13.66
N ALA A 462 6.23 -5.16 13.89
CA ALA A 462 6.05 -6.44 13.20
C ALA A 462 6.00 -6.27 11.68
N ASN A 463 5.34 -5.22 11.20
CA ASN A 463 5.28 -4.91 9.77
C ASN A 463 6.63 -4.38 9.23
N VAL A 464 7.32 -3.54 9.98
CA VAL A 464 8.63 -3.00 9.58
C VAL A 464 9.68 -4.10 9.46
N MET A 465 9.70 -5.05 10.40
CA MET A 465 10.59 -6.21 10.38
C MET A 465 10.31 -7.15 9.20
N SER A 466 9.22 -6.94 8.45
CA SER A 466 8.82 -7.77 7.32
C SER A 466 9.83 -7.80 6.15
N GLN A 467 10.68 -6.77 6.02
CA GLN A 467 11.70 -6.68 4.97
C GLN A 467 13.15 -6.67 5.47
N TYR A 468 13.40 -6.93 6.76
CA TYR A 468 14.75 -7.06 7.30
C TYR A 468 15.05 -8.52 7.67
N GLY A 469 16.34 -8.87 7.70
CA GLY A 469 16.79 -10.24 7.92
C GLY A 469 16.60 -11.16 6.71
N GLY A 470 17.24 -12.33 6.73
CA GLY A 470 17.19 -13.30 5.65
C GLY A 470 18.04 -12.93 4.42
N ARG A 471 17.51 -13.15 3.21
CA ARG A 471 18.26 -13.14 1.93
C ARG A 471 17.57 -12.29 0.87
N LYS A 472 18.37 -11.66 0.00
CA LYS A 472 17.90 -11.05 -1.25
C LYS A 472 18.37 -11.86 -2.45
N PHE A 473 17.53 -11.91 -3.47
CA PHE A 473 17.83 -12.54 -4.73
C PHE A 473 17.68 -11.53 -5.88
N THR A 474 18.63 -11.55 -6.80
CA THR A 474 18.48 -10.88 -8.09
C THR A 474 18.44 -11.95 -9.17
N VAL A 475 17.32 -12.02 -9.86
CA VAL A 475 17.06 -12.98 -10.93
C VAL A 475 16.98 -12.21 -12.24
N ARG A 476 17.63 -12.72 -13.29
CA ARG A 476 17.39 -12.22 -14.64
C ARG A 476 16.63 -13.28 -15.41
N SER A 477 15.54 -12.90 -16.04
CA SER A 477 14.71 -13.81 -16.81
C SER A 477 14.29 -13.18 -18.14
N ARG A 478 13.43 -13.85 -18.89
CA ARG A 478 12.80 -13.22 -20.06
C ARG A 478 11.73 -12.20 -19.64
N GLY A 479 11.25 -12.23 -18.39
CA GLY A 479 10.16 -11.40 -17.86
C GLY A 479 8.78 -12.07 -18.03
N ASN A 480 7.87 -11.82 -17.10
CA ASN A 480 6.47 -12.24 -17.14
C ASN A 480 5.58 -11.02 -16.87
N PRO A 481 4.87 -10.49 -17.88
CA PRO A 481 3.98 -9.34 -17.71
C PRO A 481 2.84 -9.54 -16.70
N ALA A 482 2.46 -10.78 -16.39
CA ALA A 482 1.44 -11.04 -15.37
C ALA A 482 1.95 -10.96 -13.92
N SER A 483 3.27 -10.84 -13.71
CA SER A 483 3.83 -10.75 -12.36
C SER A 483 3.66 -9.36 -11.76
N GLU A 484 3.37 -9.29 -10.48
CA GLU A 484 3.22 -8.05 -9.71
C GLU A 484 4.20 -8.01 -8.53
N THR A 485 4.41 -6.83 -7.95
CA THR A 485 5.05 -6.74 -6.63
C THR A 485 4.10 -7.30 -5.58
N GLY A 486 4.65 -7.91 -4.52
CA GLY A 486 3.88 -8.64 -3.52
C GLY A 486 3.78 -10.14 -3.80
N ASP A 487 3.84 -10.57 -5.06
CA ASP A 487 3.81 -11.99 -5.46
C ASP A 487 4.93 -12.82 -4.82
N ILE A 488 4.64 -14.07 -4.46
CA ILE A 488 5.62 -15.05 -4.00
C ILE A 488 6.10 -15.90 -5.18
N ASP A 489 7.26 -15.56 -5.73
CA ASP A 489 7.85 -16.26 -6.87
C ASP A 489 8.59 -17.53 -6.42
N THR A 490 8.57 -18.54 -7.27
CA THR A 490 9.45 -19.71 -7.16
C THR A 490 10.59 -19.60 -8.16
N VAL A 491 11.83 -19.86 -7.74
CA VAL A 491 13.01 -19.70 -8.59
C VAL A 491 13.91 -20.92 -8.49
N ALA A 492 14.25 -21.52 -9.63
CA ALA A 492 15.15 -22.65 -9.69
C ALA A 492 16.58 -22.26 -9.30
N THR A 493 17.27 -23.15 -8.61
CA THR A 493 18.69 -23.02 -8.27
C THR A 493 19.55 -23.93 -9.16
N ALA A 494 20.87 -23.69 -9.12
CA ALA A 494 21.83 -24.53 -9.84
C ALA A 494 21.88 -25.99 -9.36
N PHE A 495 21.26 -26.30 -8.21
CA PHE A 495 21.35 -27.59 -7.55
C PHE A 495 20.07 -28.43 -7.70
N GLY A 496 19.14 -28.01 -8.57
CA GLY A 496 17.87 -28.71 -8.76
C GLY A 496 16.86 -28.48 -7.63
N THR A 497 17.10 -27.50 -6.77
CA THR A 497 16.14 -27.03 -5.75
C THR A 497 15.44 -25.75 -6.22
N THR A 498 14.44 -25.31 -5.47
CA THR A 498 13.66 -24.12 -5.77
C THR A 498 13.59 -23.25 -4.53
N ILE A 499 13.87 -21.96 -4.67
CA ILE A 499 13.64 -20.97 -3.61
C ILE A 499 12.26 -20.35 -3.79
N SER A 500 11.62 -20.01 -2.67
CA SER A 500 10.39 -19.21 -2.64
C SER A 500 10.71 -17.85 -2.03
N ALA A 501 10.42 -16.77 -2.75
CA ALA A 501 10.76 -15.42 -2.31
C ALA A 501 9.78 -14.38 -2.87
N ARG A 502 9.50 -13.35 -2.06
CA ARG A 502 8.58 -12.28 -2.41
C ARG A 502 9.21 -11.30 -3.38
N ARG A 503 8.52 -11.00 -4.48
CA ARG A 503 8.92 -9.95 -5.41
C ARG A 503 8.57 -8.59 -4.84
N TYR A 504 9.58 -7.73 -4.69
CA TYR A 504 9.37 -6.34 -4.28
C TYR A 504 9.75 -5.35 -5.38
N LYS A 505 10.48 -5.79 -6.41
CA LYS A 505 10.86 -4.95 -7.55
C LYS A 505 11.04 -5.78 -8.81
N HIS A 506 10.66 -5.26 -9.96
CA HIS A 506 10.99 -5.83 -11.26
C HIS A 506 11.09 -4.74 -12.32
N GLN A 507 11.66 -5.10 -13.47
CA GLN A 507 11.64 -4.25 -14.66
C GLN A 507 11.16 -5.05 -15.87
N LEU A 508 10.19 -4.51 -16.61
CA LEU A 508 9.69 -5.04 -17.88
C LEU A 508 10.07 -4.08 -18.99
N LYS A 509 11.07 -4.47 -19.78
CA LYS A 509 11.59 -3.64 -20.87
C LYS A 509 11.46 -4.34 -22.21
N LEU A 510 10.78 -3.67 -23.14
CA LEU A 510 10.64 -4.04 -24.55
C LEU A 510 11.40 -3.01 -25.39
N VAL A 511 12.38 -3.48 -26.18
CA VAL A 511 13.12 -2.65 -27.14
C VAL A 511 13.17 -3.40 -28.46
N ASP A 512 12.84 -2.73 -29.56
CA ASP A 512 12.79 -3.33 -30.90
C ASP A 512 11.95 -4.63 -30.95
N GLY A 513 10.87 -4.69 -30.16
CA GLY A 513 10.00 -5.86 -30.06
C GLY A 513 10.58 -7.06 -29.29
N VAL A 514 11.66 -6.87 -28.51
CA VAL A 514 12.32 -7.95 -27.76
C VAL A 514 12.38 -7.65 -26.26
N MET A 515 11.91 -8.61 -25.45
CA MET A 515 12.15 -8.67 -24.00
C MET A 515 13.15 -9.78 -23.68
N ARG A 516 14.25 -9.44 -23.00
CA ARG A 516 15.29 -10.40 -22.59
C ARG A 516 16.10 -9.90 -21.41
N ASN A 517 16.57 -10.83 -20.57
CA ASN A 517 17.53 -10.55 -19.50
C ASN A 517 17.05 -9.45 -18.52
N LEU A 518 15.77 -9.50 -18.19
CA LEU A 518 15.08 -8.53 -17.36
C LEU A 518 15.22 -8.88 -15.88
N PRO A 519 15.57 -7.89 -15.02
CA PRO A 519 15.77 -8.13 -13.60
C PRO A 519 14.44 -8.24 -12.84
N SER A 520 14.43 -9.17 -11.89
CA SER A 520 13.45 -9.26 -10.80
C SER A 520 14.23 -9.36 -9.49
N TYR A 521 13.77 -8.63 -8.48
CA TYR A 521 14.39 -8.57 -7.17
C TYR A 521 13.42 -9.15 -6.15
N LEU A 522 13.91 -10.17 -5.46
CA LEU A 522 13.14 -10.95 -4.53
C LEU A 522 13.77 -10.85 -3.15
N ILE A 523 12.94 -10.91 -2.13
CA ILE A 523 13.33 -10.90 -0.74
C ILE A 523 12.72 -12.11 -0.04
N GLN A 524 13.52 -12.75 0.77
CA GLN A 524 13.11 -13.83 1.65
C GLN A 524 13.54 -13.44 3.05
N THR A 525 12.60 -12.91 3.83
CA THR A 525 12.84 -12.46 5.21
C THR A 525 12.38 -13.49 6.21
N ASP A 526 12.81 -13.33 7.46
CA ASP A 526 12.52 -14.27 8.55
C ASP A 526 11.07 -14.20 9.04
N THR A 527 10.35 -13.13 8.72
CA THR A 527 8.90 -12.95 8.91
C THR A 527 8.06 -13.58 7.81
N ASP A 528 8.65 -13.82 6.62
CA ASP A 528 8.08 -14.65 5.56
C ASP A 528 8.58 -16.11 5.66
N LYS A 529 9.55 -16.41 6.56
CA LYS A 529 9.88 -17.78 6.97
C LYS A 529 8.81 -18.25 7.97
N SER A 530 7.84 -19.03 7.50
CA SER A 530 7.17 -19.95 8.41
C SER A 530 8.24 -20.91 8.93
N TYR A 531 8.43 -20.96 10.25
CA TYR A 531 9.24 -22.01 10.84
C TYR A 531 8.37 -23.26 10.99
N ASP A 532 8.81 -24.37 10.41
CA ASP A 532 8.08 -25.64 10.56
C ASP A 532 7.97 -26.02 12.04
N HIS A 533 8.97 -25.63 12.84
CA HIS A 533 9.05 -25.93 14.26
C HIS A 533 9.43 -24.72 15.11
N THR A 534 8.67 -24.49 16.18
CA THR A 534 9.03 -23.60 17.29
C THR A 534 9.18 -24.42 18.57
N VAL A 535 10.32 -24.27 19.23
CA VAL A 535 10.66 -24.96 20.49
C VAL A 535 10.86 -23.92 21.59
N ILE A 536 10.11 -24.06 22.67
CA ILE A 536 10.24 -23.23 23.88
C ILE A 536 10.97 -24.06 24.94
N LEU A 537 12.15 -23.62 25.35
CA LEU A 537 12.90 -24.23 26.44
C LEU A 537 12.77 -23.38 27.71
N THR A 538 12.46 -24.05 28.81
CA THR A 538 12.36 -23.47 30.15
C THR A 538 13.21 -24.28 31.12
N GLY A 539 13.59 -23.69 32.26
CA GLY A 539 14.45 -24.35 33.24
C GLY A 539 15.87 -24.60 32.70
N ALA A 540 16.44 -25.76 32.99
CA ALA A 540 17.80 -26.12 32.54
C ALA A 540 17.83 -27.56 32.02
N GLY A 541 18.71 -27.82 31.06
CA GLY A 541 18.81 -29.13 30.44
C GLY A 541 19.74 -29.14 29.23
N THR A 542 19.44 -30.06 28.31
CA THR A 542 20.13 -30.19 27.04
C THR A 542 19.12 -30.29 25.91
N TRP A 543 19.34 -29.57 24.82
CA TRP A 543 18.55 -29.68 23.60
C TRP A 543 19.45 -30.18 22.47
N THR A 544 18.97 -31.13 21.68
CA THR A 544 19.69 -31.66 20.53
C THR A 544 18.99 -31.18 19.28
N ALA A 545 19.73 -30.53 18.39
CA ALA A 545 19.20 -30.11 17.10
C ALA A 545 18.78 -31.34 16.29
N PRO A 546 17.65 -31.30 15.57
CA PRO A 546 17.25 -32.43 14.73
C PRO A 546 18.27 -32.75 13.65
N ASP A 547 18.25 -34.00 13.19
CA ASP A 547 19.10 -34.44 12.09
C ASP A 547 18.78 -33.65 10.81
N GLY A 548 19.82 -33.23 10.10
CA GLY A 548 19.74 -32.44 8.87
C GLY A 548 19.58 -30.94 9.07
N VAL A 549 19.29 -30.45 10.28
CA VAL A 549 19.20 -29.03 10.58
C VAL A 549 20.59 -28.44 10.79
N THR A 550 20.95 -27.39 10.04
CA THR A 550 22.28 -26.74 10.09
C THR A 550 22.22 -25.26 10.45
N GLU A 551 21.04 -24.71 10.68
CA GLU A 551 20.83 -23.31 11.06
C GLU A 551 19.61 -23.24 11.98
N ILE A 552 19.71 -22.47 13.07
CA ILE A 552 18.61 -22.20 13.99
C ILE A 552 18.52 -20.70 14.26
N TYR A 553 17.31 -20.22 14.49
CA TYR A 553 17.05 -18.88 14.99
C TYR A 553 16.74 -18.96 16.48
N ALA A 554 17.48 -18.24 17.32
CA ALA A 554 17.38 -18.32 18.77
C ALA A 554 17.14 -16.94 19.41
N LYS A 555 16.15 -16.87 20.30
CA LYS A 555 15.90 -15.73 21.19
C LYS A 555 16.20 -16.16 22.62
N LEU A 556 17.22 -15.55 23.22
CA LEU A 556 17.60 -15.80 24.62
C LEU A 556 17.11 -14.64 25.48
N VAL A 557 16.14 -14.90 26.35
CA VAL A 557 15.59 -13.91 27.29
C VAL A 557 16.06 -14.27 28.69
N GLY A 558 16.80 -13.37 29.34
CA GLY A 558 17.25 -13.52 30.73
C GLY A 558 16.09 -13.48 31.74
N GLY A 559 16.38 -13.83 33.00
CA GLY A 559 15.41 -13.65 34.09
C GLY A 559 15.14 -12.16 34.33
N GLY A 560 13.88 -11.82 34.60
CA GLY A 560 13.49 -10.46 34.98
C GLY A 560 13.96 -10.15 36.40
N ASP A 561 14.22 -8.87 36.69
CA ASP A 561 14.56 -8.43 38.04
C ASP A 561 13.30 -8.44 38.92
N GLY A 562 13.49 -8.73 40.21
CA GLY A 562 12.43 -8.50 41.20
C GLY A 562 12.19 -7.01 41.36
N ALA A 563 10.94 -6.63 41.62
CA ALA A 563 10.59 -5.24 41.92
C ALA A 563 10.93 -4.85 43.36
N ASP A 564 11.02 -3.56 43.63
CA ASP A 564 11.18 -3.03 44.98
C ASP A 564 9.87 -3.15 45.77
N GLY A 565 9.97 -3.32 47.09
CA GLY A 565 8.81 -3.18 47.98
C GLY A 565 8.35 -1.73 48.09
N GLY A 566 7.09 -1.51 48.44
CA GLY A 566 6.59 -0.17 48.79
C GLY A 566 6.93 0.19 50.24
N GLU A 567 7.14 1.47 50.53
CA GLU A 567 7.43 1.93 51.90
C GLU A 567 6.21 1.79 52.82
N GLY A 568 6.46 1.54 54.11
CA GLY A 568 5.41 1.49 55.13
C GLY A 568 4.92 2.89 55.52
N GLY A 569 3.65 3.00 55.87
CA GLY A 569 3.07 4.27 56.31
C GLY A 569 3.55 4.70 57.70
N GLY A 570 3.74 6.01 57.87
CA GLY A 570 4.10 6.66 59.14
C GLY A 570 2.90 7.25 59.88
N ARG A 571 3.14 7.73 61.12
CA ARG A 571 2.13 8.37 61.98
C ARG A 571 2.43 9.86 62.16
N TYR A 572 1.45 10.74 61.91
CA TYR A 572 1.66 12.19 62.02
C TYR A 572 0.59 12.92 62.84
N SER A 573 1.03 13.92 63.62
CA SER A 573 0.21 14.63 64.61
C SER A 573 -0.11 16.10 64.26
N ASN A 574 -0.30 16.42 62.97
CA ASN A 574 -0.65 17.74 62.39
C ASN A 574 0.46 18.46 61.58
N VAL A 575 1.45 17.75 61.05
CA VAL A 575 2.35 18.29 60.00
C VAL A 575 2.03 17.56 58.70
N THR A 576 2.03 18.25 57.55
CA THR A 576 1.91 17.64 56.23
C THR A 576 3.07 16.65 56.07
N PRO A 577 2.82 15.33 56.10
CA PRO A 577 3.91 14.37 56.08
C PRO A 577 4.44 14.14 54.67
N ASP A 578 5.68 13.67 54.58
CA ASP A 578 6.16 13.01 53.37
C ASP A 578 5.28 11.77 53.12
N ASN A 579 4.88 11.57 51.87
CA ASN A 579 4.06 10.42 51.50
C ASN A 579 4.97 9.20 51.27
N PRO A 580 4.59 8.01 51.77
CA PRO A 580 5.37 6.79 51.56
C PRO A 580 5.45 6.49 50.07
N VAL A 581 6.66 6.21 49.61
CA VAL A 581 7.00 6.00 48.20
C VAL A 581 6.64 4.57 47.81
N ALA A 582 6.06 4.41 46.62
CA ALA A 582 5.79 3.09 46.07
C ALA A 582 7.07 2.48 45.49
N GLY A 583 7.16 1.15 45.48
CA GLY A 583 8.30 0.43 44.94
C GLY A 583 8.42 0.61 43.42
N SER A 584 9.66 0.74 42.95
CA SER A 584 9.95 0.77 41.51
C SER A 584 9.77 -0.60 40.88
N ALA A 585 9.36 -0.63 39.62
CA ALA A 585 9.28 -1.86 38.85
C ALA A 585 10.64 -2.54 38.67
N GLY A 586 10.62 -3.87 38.63
CA GLY A 586 11.76 -4.67 38.21
C GLY A 586 11.99 -4.53 36.70
N LEU A 587 13.24 -4.43 36.29
CA LEU A 587 13.62 -4.40 34.88
C LEU A 587 13.44 -5.78 34.23
N GLY A 588 12.94 -5.80 32.99
CA GLY A 588 12.85 -7.03 32.20
C GLY A 588 14.22 -7.58 31.80
N GLY A 589 14.35 -8.91 31.69
CA GLY A 589 15.61 -9.59 31.41
C GLY A 589 16.26 -9.15 30.11
N LYS A 590 17.60 -9.24 30.02
CA LYS A 590 18.32 -8.95 28.77
C LYS A 590 17.88 -9.90 27.66
N VAL A 591 17.71 -9.36 26.46
CA VAL A 591 17.30 -10.09 25.27
C VAL A 591 18.46 -10.13 24.28
N PHE A 592 18.80 -11.33 23.83
CA PHE A 592 19.78 -11.58 22.77
C PHE A 592 19.14 -12.40 21.65
N VAL A 593 19.08 -11.83 20.45
CA VAL A 593 18.49 -12.46 19.27
C VAL A 593 19.59 -12.77 18.27
N ILE A 594 19.67 -14.02 17.82
CA ILE A 594 20.78 -14.49 16.97
C ILE A 594 20.37 -15.67 16.06
N THR A 595 20.89 -15.66 14.83
CA THR A 595 20.92 -16.83 13.95
C THR A 595 22.23 -17.59 14.15
N ILE A 596 22.14 -18.89 14.40
CA ILE A 596 23.28 -19.74 14.75
C ILE A 596 23.43 -20.82 13.68
N SER A 597 24.59 -20.87 13.02
CA SER A 597 24.98 -22.04 12.22
C SER A 597 25.39 -23.19 13.13
N ILE A 598 24.84 -24.37 12.89
CA ILE A 598 25.02 -25.55 13.72
C ILE A 598 25.37 -26.77 12.87
N ASN A 599 25.90 -27.81 13.52
CA ASN A 599 26.00 -29.13 12.91
C ASN A 599 24.68 -29.90 13.09
N SER A 600 24.34 -30.77 12.13
CA SER A 600 23.26 -31.75 12.27
C SER A 600 23.44 -32.54 13.57
N GLY A 601 22.38 -32.69 14.37
CA GLY A 601 22.44 -33.43 15.63
C GLY A 601 23.23 -32.73 16.75
N GLN A 602 23.58 -31.44 16.60
CA GLN A 602 24.39 -30.73 17.60
C GLN A 602 23.65 -30.59 18.93
N LEU A 603 24.34 -30.92 20.03
CA LEU A 603 23.83 -30.83 21.40
C LEU A 603 24.19 -29.48 22.03
N PHE A 604 23.20 -28.84 22.64
CA PHE A 604 23.30 -27.58 23.37
C PHE A 604 22.90 -27.80 24.83
N ALA A 605 23.81 -27.56 25.77
CA ALA A 605 23.44 -27.37 27.16
C ALA A 605 22.76 -26.01 27.31
N TYR A 606 21.67 -25.94 28.07
CA TYR A 606 20.93 -24.70 28.28
C TYR A 606 20.52 -24.51 29.74
N SER A 607 20.40 -23.24 30.14
CA SER A 607 19.89 -22.83 31.44
C SER A 607 19.20 -21.48 31.30
N CYS A 608 17.89 -21.44 31.49
CA CYS A 608 17.11 -20.22 31.56
C CYS A 608 17.43 -19.47 32.86
N GLY A 609 17.60 -18.15 32.73
CA GLY A 609 17.87 -17.27 33.85
C GLY A 609 16.74 -17.32 34.88
N LYS A 610 17.10 -17.36 36.16
CA LYS A 610 16.14 -17.24 37.26
C LYS A 610 15.72 -15.80 37.48
N GLY A 611 14.42 -15.62 37.68
CA GLY A 611 13.83 -14.34 38.04
C GLY A 611 14.32 -13.87 39.42
N GLY A 612 14.54 -12.57 39.53
CA GLY A 612 14.92 -11.93 40.77
C GLY A 612 13.78 -11.96 41.79
N LYS A 613 14.12 -12.07 43.08
CA LYS A 613 13.17 -11.96 44.18
C LYS A 613 12.75 -10.52 44.42
N GLY A 614 11.44 -10.32 44.58
CA GLY A 614 10.85 -9.05 44.93
C GLY A 614 11.27 -8.59 46.33
N GLY A 615 11.41 -7.29 46.47
CA GLY A 615 11.75 -6.62 47.72
C GLY A 615 10.60 -6.69 48.72
N LYS A 616 10.94 -6.82 50.00
CA LYS A 616 9.98 -6.72 51.10
C LYS A 616 9.49 -5.31 51.30
N GLY A 617 8.18 -5.16 51.47
CA GLY A 617 7.52 -3.91 51.81
C GLY A 617 7.92 -3.42 53.21
N GLY A 618 7.90 -2.11 53.39
CA GLY A 618 8.17 -1.47 54.68
C GLY A 618 7.04 -1.75 55.69
N VAL A 619 7.41 -1.97 56.94
CA VAL A 619 6.47 -2.20 58.05
C VAL A 619 5.93 -0.87 58.57
N ALA A 620 4.61 -0.75 58.74
CA ALA A 620 4.00 0.42 59.36
C ALA A 620 4.57 0.70 60.75
N VAL A 621 4.83 1.98 61.03
CA VAL A 621 5.30 2.41 62.36
C VAL A 621 4.11 2.92 63.18
N ASP A 622 3.76 2.20 64.25
CA ASP A 622 2.66 2.56 65.18
C ASP A 622 3.18 3.21 66.49
N ILE A 623 4.48 3.52 66.57
CA ILE A 623 5.13 4.11 67.75
C ILE A 623 5.06 5.65 67.68
N PHE A 624 4.92 6.32 68.82
CA PHE A 624 4.91 7.78 68.91
C PHE A 624 6.34 8.34 68.96
N GLY A 625 6.77 9.03 67.90
CA GLY A 625 8.05 9.74 67.81
C GLY A 625 8.22 10.37 66.42
N ASP A 626 9.28 11.18 66.22
CA ASP A 626 9.79 11.58 64.88
C ASP A 626 10.43 10.36 64.17
N ASP A 627 9.78 9.19 64.23
CA ASP A 627 10.29 7.99 63.59
C ASP A 627 9.97 8.06 62.08
N ASP A 628 11.02 8.01 61.27
CA ASP A 628 10.94 7.99 59.81
C ASP A 628 10.14 6.77 59.31
N MET A 629 9.52 6.92 58.13
CA MET A 629 8.89 5.80 57.42
C MET A 629 9.89 4.65 57.26
N THR A 630 9.44 3.40 57.39
CA THR A 630 10.35 2.26 57.22
C THR A 630 10.64 2.06 55.73
N ALA A 631 11.94 2.09 55.41
CA ALA A 631 12.41 1.81 54.07
C ALA A 631 12.02 0.38 53.66
N ALA A 632 11.43 0.26 52.48
CA ALA A 632 11.30 -1.03 51.81
C ALA A 632 12.68 -1.54 51.37
N THR A 633 12.77 -2.84 51.12
CA THR A 633 13.99 -3.43 50.56
C THR A 633 13.91 -3.47 49.03
N PRO A 634 15.04 -3.28 48.33
CA PRO A 634 15.07 -3.39 46.88
C PRO A 634 14.92 -4.84 46.43
N GLY A 635 14.39 -5.02 45.21
CA GLY A 635 14.38 -6.30 44.53
C GLY A 635 15.79 -6.79 44.17
N THR A 636 15.93 -8.08 43.89
CA THR A 636 17.20 -8.66 43.42
C THR A 636 17.21 -8.80 41.90
N SER A 637 18.40 -8.76 41.29
CA SER A 637 18.54 -8.93 39.84
C SER A 637 18.23 -10.35 39.39
N GLY A 638 17.63 -10.46 38.20
CA GLY A 638 17.51 -11.74 37.49
C GLY A 638 18.87 -12.21 36.96
N THR A 639 18.95 -13.50 36.65
CA THR A 639 20.18 -14.12 36.11
C THR A 639 20.11 -14.33 34.60
N GLU A 640 21.26 -14.59 33.99
CA GLU A 640 21.39 -14.73 32.54
C GLU A 640 20.88 -16.08 32.03
N THR A 641 20.35 -16.07 30.81
CA THR A 641 19.98 -17.28 30.06
C THR A 641 21.14 -17.72 29.19
N ILE A 642 21.55 -18.98 29.31
CA ILE A 642 22.68 -19.58 28.61
C ILE A 642 22.17 -20.66 27.65
N PHE A 643 22.67 -20.66 26.42
CA PHE A 643 22.42 -21.66 25.39
C PHE A 643 23.74 -22.02 24.67
N GLY A 644 24.37 -23.11 25.07
CA GLY A 644 25.70 -23.49 24.61
C GLY A 644 26.74 -22.40 24.93
N ALA A 645 27.37 -21.85 23.89
CA ALA A 645 28.32 -20.75 24.02
C ALA A 645 27.67 -19.35 24.02
N TYR A 646 26.35 -19.28 23.83
CA TYR A 646 25.60 -18.03 23.73
C TYR A 646 24.94 -17.69 25.06
N SER A 647 24.91 -16.41 25.41
CA SER A 647 24.28 -15.93 26.65
C SER A 647 23.51 -14.65 26.39
N SER A 648 22.38 -14.49 27.09
CA SER A 648 21.64 -13.23 27.14
C SER A 648 22.46 -12.08 27.74
N ALA A 649 23.61 -12.36 28.37
CA ALA A 649 24.60 -11.36 28.79
C ALA A 649 24.98 -10.37 27.69
N ASN A 650 25.11 -10.90 26.47
CA ASN A 650 25.50 -10.19 25.24
C ASN A 650 24.33 -9.40 24.64
N GLY A 651 23.14 -9.57 25.20
CA GLY A 651 21.94 -8.85 24.83
C GLY A 651 21.81 -7.50 25.53
N LYS A 652 20.70 -6.82 25.24
CA LYS A 652 20.31 -5.54 25.85
C LYS A 652 18.95 -5.69 26.55
N ARG A 653 18.66 -4.81 27.51
CA ARG A 653 17.31 -4.71 28.09
C ARG A 653 16.46 -3.81 27.21
N TYR A 654 15.21 -4.19 27.00
CA TYR A 654 14.21 -3.40 26.28
C TYR A 654 13.03 -3.21 27.23
N SER A 655 12.70 -1.98 27.61
CA SER A 655 11.67 -1.70 28.63
C SER A 655 10.31 -2.33 28.28
N VAL A 656 10.00 -2.41 26.99
CA VAL A 656 8.76 -2.99 26.46
C VAL A 656 8.86 -4.47 26.09
N GLY A 657 10.05 -5.05 26.25
CA GLY A 657 10.35 -6.44 25.92
C GLY A 657 10.34 -6.72 24.42
N ILE A 658 10.25 -8.01 24.09
CA ILE A 658 10.04 -8.53 22.74
C ILE A 658 8.66 -9.14 22.62
N SER A 659 8.08 -9.02 21.45
CA SER A 659 6.78 -9.61 21.15
C SER A 659 6.95 -10.75 20.16
N ASP A 660 6.30 -11.86 20.45
CA ASP A 660 6.06 -12.91 19.49
C ASP A 660 4.87 -12.51 18.61
N VAL A 661 5.14 -12.34 17.32
CA VAL A 661 4.18 -11.85 16.34
C VAL A 661 3.04 -12.85 16.11
N GLU A 662 3.29 -14.15 16.27
CA GLU A 662 2.29 -15.20 16.01
C GLU A 662 1.37 -15.39 17.23
N THR A 663 1.93 -15.37 18.43
CA THR A 663 1.19 -15.69 19.66
C THR A 663 0.69 -14.46 20.42
N GLY A 664 1.24 -13.28 20.13
CA GLY A 664 0.99 -12.05 20.90
C GLY A 664 1.64 -12.05 22.28
N ALA A 665 2.40 -13.09 22.64
CA ALA A 665 3.12 -13.17 23.91
C ALA A 665 4.27 -12.16 23.93
N TYR A 666 4.57 -11.62 25.11
CA TYR A 666 5.68 -10.68 25.30
C TYR A 666 6.64 -11.13 26.40
N TYR A 667 7.92 -10.88 26.17
CA TYR A 667 9.03 -11.39 26.98
C TYR A 667 10.05 -10.30 27.31
N GLY A 668 10.66 -10.35 28.49
CA GLY A 668 11.71 -9.41 28.89
C GLY A 668 11.23 -7.96 29.07
N ALA A 669 9.94 -7.71 29.31
CA ALA A 669 9.38 -6.39 29.59
C ALA A 669 9.59 -5.97 31.04
N THR A 670 9.76 -4.67 31.30
CA THR A 670 9.78 -4.10 32.64
C THR A 670 8.39 -4.17 33.27
N GLY A 671 8.33 -4.41 34.58
CA GLY A 671 7.06 -4.42 35.31
C GLY A 671 6.43 -3.03 35.42
N THR A 672 5.28 -2.94 36.08
CA THR A 672 4.63 -1.68 36.41
C THR A 672 5.08 -1.18 37.78
N ASP A 673 5.31 0.11 37.94
CA ASP A 673 5.59 0.70 39.25
C ASP A 673 4.43 0.49 40.22
N GLY A 674 4.75 0.45 41.51
CA GLY A 674 3.76 0.40 42.57
C GLY A 674 2.95 1.70 42.63
N ARG A 675 1.81 1.67 43.32
CA ARG A 675 0.93 2.81 43.49
C ARG A 675 1.06 3.41 44.88
N THR A 676 0.89 4.73 44.98
CA THR A 676 0.72 5.38 46.27
C THR A 676 -0.62 4.96 46.90
N ALA A 677 -0.63 4.54 48.16
CA ALA A 677 -1.87 4.19 48.85
C ALA A 677 -2.73 5.42 49.19
N VAL A 678 -3.51 5.84 48.20
CA VAL A 678 -4.72 6.66 48.31
C VAL A 678 -5.89 6.01 47.53
N SER A 679 -5.66 4.82 46.96
CA SER A 679 -6.59 4.05 46.14
C SER A 679 -6.59 2.60 46.62
N ASP A 680 -7.73 1.90 46.53
CA ASP A 680 -7.88 0.50 46.96
C ASP A 680 -6.70 -0.35 46.45
N ALA A 681 -5.89 -0.87 47.38
CA ALA A 681 -4.66 -1.59 47.07
C ALA A 681 -4.94 -2.74 46.09
N LYS A 682 -4.25 -2.76 44.93
CA LYS A 682 -4.34 -3.88 44.00
C LYS A 682 -3.32 -4.93 44.44
N THR A 683 -3.69 -6.21 44.34
CA THR A 683 -2.73 -7.29 44.57
C THR A 683 -1.63 -7.20 43.50
N VAL A 684 -0.38 -7.05 43.93
CA VAL A 684 0.80 -7.06 43.05
C VAL A 684 0.88 -8.45 42.40
N LYS A 685 0.46 -8.56 41.14
CA LYS A 685 0.50 -9.82 40.39
C LYS A 685 1.92 -10.03 39.86
N SER A 686 2.53 -11.17 40.16
CA SER A 686 3.76 -11.57 39.49
C SER A 686 3.55 -11.68 37.97
N PRO A 687 4.58 -11.37 37.16
CA PRO A 687 4.55 -11.62 35.73
C PRO A 687 4.30 -13.11 35.43
N GLU A 688 3.76 -13.38 34.24
CA GLU A 688 3.56 -14.75 33.78
C GLU A 688 4.91 -15.52 33.80
N PRO A 689 4.95 -16.79 34.26
CA PRO A 689 6.20 -17.54 34.36
C PRO A 689 6.91 -17.74 33.02
N ASN A 690 8.24 -17.85 33.05
CA ASN A 690 9.08 -18.09 31.86
C ASN A 690 8.94 -17.00 30.78
N THR A 691 8.71 -15.75 31.20
CA THR A 691 8.65 -14.60 30.28
C THR A 691 9.89 -13.73 30.36
N GLY A 692 10.70 -13.87 31.41
CA GLY A 692 11.78 -12.92 31.73
C GLY A 692 11.29 -11.50 32.05
N ASN A 693 9.98 -11.29 32.20
CA ASN A 693 9.41 -9.99 32.56
C ASN A 693 9.79 -9.62 34.00
N GLY A 694 10.02 -8.35 34.24
CA GLY A 694 10.33 -7.82 35.57
C GLY A 694 9.11 -7.82 36.49
N GLY A 695 9.37 -7.82 37.80
CA GLY A 695 8.34 -7.72 38.81
C GLY A 695 7.62 -6.37 38.78
N ASN A 696 6.35 -6.35 39.16
CA ASN A 696 5.61 -5.13 39.49
C ASN A 696 5.99 -4.61 40.89
N GLY A 697 6.15 -3.30 40.99
CA GLY A 697 6.46 -2.55 42.21
C GLY A 697 5.44 -2.76 43.33
N GLY A 698 5.90 -2.77 44.57
CA GLY A 698 5.03 -2.80 45.73
C GLY A 698 4.29 -1.46 45.90
N ASP A 699 2.96 -1.51 46.05
CA ASP A 699 2.18 -0.35 46.51
C ASP A 699 2.69 0.14 47.88
N SER A 700 2.71 1.46 48.07
CA SER A 700 3.11 2.05 49.35
C SER A 700 2.04 1.85 50.43
N GLY A 701 2.41 2.03 51.69
CA GLY A 701 1.50 2.02 52.83
C GLY A 701 0.67 3.30 52.93
N ASN A 702 -0.42 3.29 53.69
CA ASN A 702 -1.18 4.50 54.02
C ASN A 702 -0.56 5.18 55.24
N ASN A 703 -0.46 6.50 55.23
CA ASN A 703 -0.13 7.25 56.45
C ASN A 703 -1.30 7.22 57.45
N GLY A 704 -0.98 7.06 58.73
CA GLY A 704 -1.94 7.02 59.81
C GLY A 704 -2.47 8.41 60.18
N GLN A 705 -3.79 8.56 60.23
CA GLN A 705 -4.48 9.77 60.67
C GLN A 705 -5.31 9.51 61.93
N PHE A 706 -5.17 10.33 62.97
CA PHE A 706 -5.97 10.18 64.20
C PHE A 706 -6.59 11.51 64.66
N ARG A 707 -7.72 11.42 65.35
CA ARG A 707 -8.38 12.54 66.04
C ARG A 707 -8.09 12.47 67.53
N SER A 708 -7.70 13.60 68.13
CA SER A 708 -7.61 13.72 69.58
C SER A 708 -8.95 14.18 70.16
N LEU A 709 -9.46 13.44 71.15
CA LEU A 709 -10.65 13.74 71.93
C LEU A 709 -10.25 13.96 73.39
N ILE A 710 -10.71 15.05 73.99
CA ILE A 710 -10.44 15.37 75.40
C ILE A 710 -11.65 14.88 76.21
N SER A 711 -11.42 14.05 77.23
CA SER A 711 -12.44 13.61 78.18
C SER A 711 -12.17 14.22 79.55
N ASP A 712 -13.13 15.00 80.05
CA ASP A 712 -13.24 15.60 81.40
C ASP A 712 -11.93 15.76 82.16
N GLY A 713 -11.11 16.69 81.68
CA GLY A 713 -10.10 17.38 82.47
C GLY A 713 -8.85 16.59 82.83
N SER A 714 -8.67 15.34 82.42
CA SER A 714 -7.43 14.61 82.77
C SER A 714 -6.95 13.54 81.79
N PHE A 715 -7.68 13.19 80.72
CA PHE A 715 -7.23 12.16 79.75
C PHE A 715 -7.50 12.56 78.29
N ILE A 716 -6.48 12.39 77.43
CA ILE A 716 -6.59 12.54 75.97
C ILE A 716 -6.80 11.15 75.37
N ASN A 717 -7.96 10.92 74.74
CA ASN A 717 -8.22 9.73 73.93
C ASN A 717 -7.88 10.03 72.46
N ARG A 718 -7.01 9.23 71.85
CA ARG A 718 -6.65 9.34 70.43
C ARG A 718 -7.35 8.23 69.66
N ILE A 719 -8.24 8.58 68.71
CA ILE A 719 -8.97 7.63 67.87
C ILE A 719 -8.41 7.71 66.44
N TRP A 720 -7.98 6.58 65.89
CA TRP A 720 -7.55 6.48 64.50
C TRP A 720 -8.74 6.68 63.55
N ILE A 721 -8.60 7.61 62.61
CA ILE A 721 -9.48 7.82 61.46
C ILE A 721 -9.04 6.87 60.33
N VAL A 722 -7.72 6.78 60.10
CA VAL A 722 -7.06 5.84 59.18
C VAL A 722 -5.85 5.27 59.92
N LYS A 723 -5.68 3.95 59.95
CA LYS A 723 -4.49 3.33 60.54
C LYS A 723 -3.34 3.35 59.53
N PRO A 724 -2.09 3.54 59.99
CA PRO A 724 -0.96 3.33 59.10
C PRO A 724 -0.96 1.88 58.63
N SER A 725 -0.58 1.64 57.38
CA SER A 725 -0.49 0.30 56.81
C SER A 725 0.89 0.00 56.27
N ASP A 726 1.27 -1.27 56.29
CA ASP A 726 2.50 -1.74 55.67
C ASP A 726 2.47 -1.42 54.17
N GLY A 727 3.64 -1.19 53.60
CA GLY A 727 3.80 -1.24 52.15
C GLY A 727 3.77 -2.70 51.69
N SER A 728 3.33 -2.92 50.45
CA SER A 728 3.29 -4.26 49.89
C SER A 728 4.65 -4.69 49.36
N ASP A 729 4.89 -5.99 49.38
CA ASP A 729 6.07 -6.59 48.74
C ASP A 729 6.04 -6.30 47.23
N GLY A 730 7.21 -6.01 46.67
CA GLY A 730 7.41 -6.09 45.22
C GLY A 730 7.25 -7.53 44.76
N SER A 731 6.77 -7.73 43.54
CA SER A 731 6.66 -9.09 43.00
C SER A 731 8.01 -9.59 42.44
N ASP A 732 8.18 -10.91 42.48
CA ASP A 732 9.30 -11.58 41.83
C ASP A 732 9.28 -11.31 40.31
N GLY A 733 10.46 -11.19 39.71
CA GLY A 733 10.61 -11.26 38.25
C GLY A 733 10.36 -12.68 37.75
N ALA A 734 9.97 -12.81 36.48
CA ALA A 734 9.79 -14.12 35.86
C ALA A 734 11.15 -14.73 35.48
N ASP A 735 11.23 -16.06 35.56
CA ASP A 735 12.30 -16.83 34.93
C ASP A 735 12.36 -16.50 33.43
N GLY A 736 13.55 -16.54 32.86
CA GLY A 736 13.80 -16.35 31.44
C GLY A 736 13.36 -17.53 30.58
N VAL A 737 13.58 -17.41 29.27
CA VAL A 737 13.14 -18.40 28.28
C VAL A 737 14.10 -18.43 27.09
N ILE A 738 14.16 -19.58 26.42
CA ILE A 738 14.83 -19.74 25.14
C ILE A 738 13.79 -20.14 24.11
N ILE A 739 13.70 -19.39 23.03
CA ILE A 739 12.81 -19.70 21.90
C ILE A 739 13.70 -20.05 20.71
N ILE A 740 13.55 -21.26 20.19
CA ILE A 740 14.32 -21.78 19.05
C ILE A 740 13.34 -22.04 17.91
N GLN A 741 13.69 -21.57 16.72
CA GLN A 741 12.89 -21.79 15.52
C GLN A 741 13.76 -22.34 14.39
N TYR A 742 13.27 -23.33 13.66
CA TYR A 742 13.98 -24.00 12.55
C TYR A 742 13.01 -24.66 11.55
N ASN A 743 13.52 -24.96 10.36
CA ASN A 743 12.80 -25.64 9.28
C ASN A 743 13.27 -27.09 9.12
N ASP A 744 12.41 -27.92 8.53
CA ASP A 744 12.79 -29.28 8.15
C ASP A 744 13.96 -29.24 7.13
N PRO A 745 14.85 -30.25 7.14
CA PRO A 745 15.91 -30.36 6.14
C PRO A 745 15.30 -30.45 4.74
N GLU A 746 15.82 -29.68 3.77
CA GLU A 746 15.34 -29.77 2.39
C GLU A 746 15.41 -31.22 1.89
N VAL A 747 14.25 -31.81 1.54
CA VAL A 747 14.17 -33.16 0.99
C VAL A 747 14.86 -33.17 -0.37
N THR A 748 16.12 -33.57 -0.40
CA THR A 748 16.83 -33.87 -1.63
C THR A 748 16.25 -35.18 -2.18
N TYR A 749 15.30 -35.07 -3.10
CA TYR A 749 14.89 -36.23 -3.91
C TYR A 749 16.10 -36.68 -4.72
N GLY A 750 16.78 -37.70 -4.22
CA GLY A 750 17.90 -38.32 -4.91
C GLY A 750 17.47 -38.76 -6.31
N ASN A 751 18.27 -38.39 -7.30
CA ASN A 751 18.26 -38.90 -8.66
C ASN A 751 17.91 -40.40 -8.69
N ARG A 752 16.67 -40.73 -9.09
CA ARG A 752 16.43 -41.97 -9.81
C ARG A 752 16.64 -41.65 -11.29
N MET A 753 17.87 -41.83 -11.74
CA MET A 753 18.11 -42.10 -13.16
C MET A 753 17.29 -43.33 -13.54
N GLY A 754 16.37 -43.15 -14.47
CA GLY A 754 15.58 -44.15 -15.15
C GLY A 754 15.14 -43.58 -16.48
#